data_AF-A0AA39FNE9-F1
#
_entry.id   AF-A0AA39FNE9-F1
#
_cell.length_a   1.000
_cell.length_b   1.000
_cell.length_c   1.000
_cell.angle_alpha   90.00
_cell.angle_beta   90.00
_cell.angle_gamma   90.00
#
_symmetry.space_group_name_H-M   'P 1'
#
loop_
_entity.id
_entity.type
_entity.pdbx_description
1 polymer ?
#
loop_
_entity_poly.entity_id
_entity_poly.type
_entity_poly.pdbx_seq_one_letter_code
_entity_poly.pdbx_strand_id
1 'polypeptide(L)'
;MTAAEHFISLITAGSAKKLATALVFCFVLYHGLIHLIYGSNSCKWLLEEGRYKGDKEWQPYGCMMHHYTQTDSRRCLRYLAFMGHKNHFVFIGDERIRQLYKSFVSQFIVMGKGSESVDLLQNSDLNFNDAQLRLNVQFLWRPRLDAFMIDDFQNWMNGEAPAMIVGGSAAADILANNVSEMNFYADYSSGLIRLVQPADTLIKKGSRFLWMMQDPVLQENLPAHLMGISNRHIHICNKAAVEVLLHSGTDLWKSSQLIGQGVIEQSPDGYLASPLSLRHKVQILLNTHCNDHMNFGDGTCCSDPEPATTLQLVTISTLALWIVTGCFVWIYKKINNQRTKCLYSRITDQGIEDTTNTNPTETTKDEALLPQDYHTLTTSLAMYACILAYFYLCDRTNFFMKENKYYSEFSFWLPLGYILALGLFFTEDCERGPRVLNREQTDEWRGLMQSVVLIYHVTGASNVLPIYMHLRLINSSYLFLSGYGHFCYFWQTGDVSLVRFARVLFRINLLTVSLCLLMNRPYQFYHFIPLVSFWFLVAYVLAWLPPRVYSGSLAEYGPRALLYLAIKLIGLLSIITILYMSEVFFEKVFVTRPWKALFVTTDDDIWEWWSRWRVDRYSVAFGVAFGAGLLALQRLDHVPGSLFAPLVALVSLAAYTTFTILCVSTAECEEVHSYIVFIPASSFIILQSKFF
;
A
#
# COMPACT_ATOMS: atom_id res chain seq x y z
N MET A 1 -31.17 -21.69 -25.53
CA MET A 1 -30.46 -20.94 -24.47
C MET A 1 -31.45 -20.04 -23.77
N THR A 2 -31.70 -20.27 -22.48
CA THR A 2 -32.46 -19.34 -21.63
C THR A 2 -31.66 -18.04 -21.44
N ALA A 3 -32.31 -16.95 -21.02
CA ALA A 3 -31.61 -15.70 -20.71
C ALA A 3 -30.53 -15.90 -19.62
N ALA A 4 -30.76 -16.83 -18.69
CA ALA A 4 -29.80 -17.22 -17.67
C ALA A 4 -28.59 -17.98 -18.24
N GLU A 5 -28.80 -18.95 -19.14
CA GLU A 5 -27.71 -19.65 -19.82
C GLU A 5 -26.87 -18.71 -20.70
N HIS A 6 -27.52 -17.74 -21.36
CA HIS A 6 -26.82 -16.70 -22.10
C HIS A 6 -25.99 -15.80 -21.18
N PHE A 7 -26.54 -15.40 -20.02
CA PHE A 7 -25.80 -14.63 -19.04
C PHE A 7 -24.60 -15.40 -18.48
N ILE A 8 -24.77 -16.68 -18.13
CA ILE A 8 -23.68 -17.55 -17.66
C ILE A 8 -22.61 -17.69 -18.75
N SER A 9 -22.99 -17.85 -20.01
CA SER A 9 -22.04 -17.92 -21.14
C SER A 9 -21.23 -16.64 -21.34
N LEU A 10 -21.70 -15.49 -20.83
CA LEU A 10 -20.99 -14.22 -20.88
C LEU A 10 -20.00 -14.08 -19.71
N ILE A 11 -20.18 -14.81 -18.60
CA ILE A 11 -19.27 -14.82 -17.45
C ILE A 11 -18.05 -15.69 -17.79
N THR A 12 -17.17 -15.12 -18.61
CA THR A 12 -15.89 -15.74 -18.95
C THR A 12 -14.73 -14.88 -18.45
N ALA A 13 -13.56 -15.50 -18.25
CA ALA A 13 -12.34 -14.77 -17.93
C ALA A 13 -12.01 -13.69 -18.99
N GLY A 14 -12.38 -13.93 -20.26
CA GLY A 14 -12.24 -12.95 -21.33
C GLY A 14 -13.13 -11.71 -21.14
N SER A 15 -14.40 -11.91 -20.79
CA SER A 15 -15.33 -10.82 -20.47
C SER A 15 -14.90 -10.05 -19.22
N ALA A 16 -14.45 -10.75 -18.18
CA ALA A 16 -13.95 -10.12 -16.94
C ALA A 16 -12.73 -9.23 -17.22
N LYS A 17 -11.78 -9.68 -18.05
CA LYS A 17 -10.63 -8.86 -18.47
C LYS A 17 -11.05 -7.60 -19.24
N LYS A 18 -12.04 -7.71 -20.14
CA LYS A 18 -12.57 -6.56 -20.89
C LYS A 18 -13.25 -5.56 -19.95
N LEU A 19 -14.09 -6.05 -19.03
CA LEU A 19 -14.76 -5.21 -18.04
C LEU A 19 -13.74 -4.51 -17.13
N ALA A 20 -12.76 -5.23 -16.61
CA ALA A 20 -11.69 -4.67 -15.79
C ALA A 20 -10.90 -3.58 -16.54
N THR A 21 -10.58 -3.82 -17.81
CA THR A 21 -9.87 -2.84 -18.65
C THR A 21 -10.73 -1.59 -18.87
N ALA A 22 -12.03 -1.75 -19.12
CA ALA A 22 -12.96 -0.63 -19.25
C ALA A 22 -13.09 0.17 -17.95
N LEU A 23 -13.19 -0.51 -16.80
CA LEU A 23 -13.24 0.14 -15.49
C LEU A 23 -11.97 0.96 -15.21
N VAL A 24 -10.79 0.40 -15.48
CA VAL A 24 -9.52 1.13 -15.32
C VAL A 24 -9.52 2.41 -16.16
N PHE A 25 -9.95 2.34 -17.41
CA PHE A 25 -10.02 3.53 -18.28
C PHE A 25 -11.03 4.55 -17.77
N CYS A 26 -12.21 4.12 -17.32
CA CYS A 26 -13.21 5.00 -16.71
C CYS A 26 -12.68 5.70 -15.45
N PHE A 27 -12.00 4.97 -14.57
CA PHE A 27 -11.39 5.57 -13.37
C PHE A 27 -10.29 6.56 -13.72
N VAL A 28 -9.44 6.25 -14.70
CA VAL A 28 -8.41 7.17 -15.16
C VAL A 28 -9.04 8.46 -15.71
N LEU A 29 -10.08 8.37 -16.54
CA LEU A 29 -10.76 9.55 -17.05
C LEU A 29 -11.46 10.36 -15.94
N TYR A 30 -12.14 9.69 -15.02
CA TYR A 30 -12.85 10.33 -13.91
C TYR A 30 -11.89 11.10 -13.00
N HIS A 31 -10.81 10.46 -12.55
CA HIS A 31 -9.80 11.13 -11.73
C HIS A 31 -9.07 12.22 -12.52
N GLY A 32 -8.80 12.00 -13.81
CA GLY A 32 -8.24 13.04 -14.69
C GLY A 32 -9.11 14.30 -14.74
N LEU A 33 -10.43 14.16 -14.84
CA LEU A 33 -11.36 15.29 -14.80
C LEU A 33 -11.37 15.98 -13.43
N ILE A 34 -11.34 15.22 -12.32
CA ILE A 34 -11.26 15.79 -10.97
C ILE A 34 -10.00 16.64 -10.82
N HIS A 35 -8.83 16.13 -11.22
CA HIS A 35 -7.57 16.86 -11.14
C HIS A 35 -7.55 18.12 -12.00
N LEU A 36 -8.22 18.11 -13.16
CA LEU A 36 -8.38 19.28 -14.01
C LEU A 36 -9.28 20.37 -13.38
N ILE A 37 -10.31 19.98 -12.61
CA ILE A 37 -11.27 20.91 -12.01
C ILE A 37 -10.78 21.44 -10.65
N TYR A 38 -10.29 20.56 -9.78
CA TYR A 38 -10.00 20.85 -8.38
C TYR A 38 -8.50 21.00 -8.06
N GLY A 39 -7.63 20.64 -9.01
CA GLY A 39 -6.18 20.59 -8.82
C GLY A 39 -5.71 19.31 -8.12
N SER A 40 -4.39 19.14 -8.04
CA SER A 40 -3.72 17.92 -7.54
C SER A 40 -2.95 18.12 -6.23
N ASN A 41 -3.21 19.22 -5.50
CA ASN A 41 -2.45 19.56 -4.30
C ASN A 41 -2.98 18.79 -3.08
N SER A 42 -2.22 17.78 -2.65
CA SER A 42 -2.58 16.94 -1.49
C SER A 42 -2.66 17.74 -0.18
N CYS A 43 -1.95 18.87 -0.10
CA CYS A 43 -1.98 19.72 1.09
C CYS A 43 -3.28 20.52 1.21
N LYS A 44 -3.86 20.93 0.08
CA LYS A 44 -5.18 21.53 0.06
C LYS A 44 -6.25 20.53 0.50
N TRP A 45 -6.20 19.29 -0.01
CA TRP A 45 -7.16 18.25 0.37
C TRP A 45 -7.11 17.89 1.86
N LEU A 46 -5.91 17.87 2.47
CA LEU A 46 -5.73 17.69 3.92
C LEU A 46 -6.53 18.72 4.75
N LEU A 47 -6.59 19.96 4.27
CA LEU A 47 -7.23 21.08 4.95
C LEU A 47 -8.72 21.23 4.61
N GLU A 48 -9.21 20.64 3.51
CA GLU A 48 -10.58 20.84 3.05
C GLU A 48 -11.56 19.78 3.59
N GLU A 49 -11.30 18.49 3.35
CA GLU A 49 -12.28 17.43 3.56
C GLU A 49 -11.69 16.18 4.24
N GLY A 50 -12.56 15.40 4.88
CA GLY A 50 -12.20 14.13 5.48
C GLY A 50 -13.37 13.53 6.27
N ARG A 51 -13.11 12.38 6.90
CA ARG A 51 -14.10 11.68 7.73
C ARG A 51 -13.44 10.93 8.88
N TYR A 52 -14.23 10.65 9.91
CA TYR A 52 -13.86 9.66 10.92
C TYR A 52 -14.06 8.24 10.40
N LYS A 53 -13.04 7.40 10.62
CA LYS A 53 -13.12 5.95 10.40
C LYS A 53 -13.80 5.26 11.59
N GLY A 54 -14.06 3.96 11.48
CA GLY A 54 -14.70 3.17 12.55
C GLY A 54 -13.89 3.08 13.85
N ASP A 55 -12.58 3.30 13.78
CA ASP A 55 -11.65 3.41 14.92
C ASP A 55 -11.61 4.81 15.56
N LYS A 56 -12.46 5.75 15.12
CA LYS A 56 -12.45 7.17 15.51
C LYS A 56 -11.16 7.91 15.17
N GLU A 57 -10.35 7.39 14.24
CA GLU A 57 -9.22 8.14 13.68
C GLU A 57 -9.70 9.00 12.50
N TRP A 58 -9.17 10.23 12.41
CA TRP A 58 -9.45 11.14 11.30
C TRP A 58 -8.71 10.71 10.04
N GLN A 59 -9.42 10.63 8.92
CA GLN A 59 -8.88 10.33 7.60
C GLN A 59 -9.20 11.48 6.64
N PRO A 60 -8.20 12.25 6.18
CA PRO A 60 -8.43 13.27 5.17
C PRO A 60 -8.79 12.62 3.83
N TYR A 61 -9.45 13.40 2.98
CA TYR A 61 -9.81 12.94 1.66
C TYR A 61 -8.59 12.95 0.72
N GLY A 62 -8.38 11.87 -0.02
CA GLY A 62 -7.39 11.82 -1.11
C GLY A 62 -5.92 11.62 -0.73
N CYS A 63 -5.53 11.70 0.55
CA CYS A 63 -4.14 11.49 0.99
C CYS A 63 -4.04 10.76 2.34
N MET A 64 -2.84 10.27 2.66
CA MET A 64 -2.53 9.56 3.90
C MET A 64 -1.72 10.46 4.83
N MET A 65 -2.15 10.60 6.09
CA MET A 65 -1.36 11.31 7.11
C MET A 65 -0.36 10.37 7.76
N HIS A 66 0.86 10.86 8.00
CA HIS A 66 1.81 10.24 8.90
C HIS A 66 1.45 10.54 10.35
N HIS A 67 1.61 9.56 11.24
CA HIS A 67 1.40 9.74 12.66
C HIS A 67 2.66 10.25 13.35
N TYR A 68 2.74 11.57 13.58
CA TYR A 68 3.88 12.18 14.25
C TYR A 68 3.91 11.85 15.73
N THR A 69 4.92 11.08 16.13
CA THR A 69 5.31 10.92 17.53
C THR A 69 6.06 12.16 18.03
N GLN A 70 6.25 12.28 19.35
CA GLN A 70 7.06 13.37 19.91
C GLN A 70 8.50 13.34 19.36
N THR A 71 9.07 12.15 19.16
CA THR A 71 10.39 11.98 18.57
C THR A 71 10.45 12.43 17.12
N ASP A 72 9.45 12.09 16.32
CA ASP A 72 9.38 12.48 14.90
C ASP A 72 9.20 13.99 14.75
N SER A 73 8.34 14.57 15.59
CA SER A 73 8.06 16.01 15.61
C SER A 73 9.33 16.80 15.92
N ARG A 74 10.09 16.39 16.95
CA ARG A 74 11.37 17.01 17.32
C ARG A 74 12.44 16.79 16.24
N ARG A 75 12.46 15.62 15.58
CA ARG A 75 13.38 15.31 14.48
C ARG A 75 13.13 16.24 13.28
N CYS A 76 11.87 16.42 12.89
CA CYS A 76 11.49 17.36 11.83
C CYS A 76 12.01 18.77 12.12
N LEU A 77 11.66 19.36 13.26
CA LEU A 77 12.03 20.74 13.56
C LEU A 77 13.55 20.94 13.64
N ARG A 78 14.30 19.96 14.16
CA ARG A 78 15.78 20.01 14.14
C ARG A 78 16.32 19.99 12.72
N TYR A 79 15.77 19.15 11.85
CA TYR A 79 16.18 19.06 10.46
C TYR A 79 15.93 20.39 9.73
N LEU A 80 14.75 21.00 9.93
CA LEU A 80 14.41 22.30 9.35
C LEU A 80 15.34 23.42 9.87
N ALA A 81 15.60 23.45 11.16
CA ALA A 81 16.52 24.40 11.77
C ALA A 81 17.96 24.24 11.26
N PHE A 82 18.39 23.01 10.95
CA PHE A 82 19.69 22.72 10.34
C PHE A 82 19.76 23.20 8.89
N MET A 83 18.68 23.02 8.12
CA MET A 83 18.54 23.50 6.74
C MET A 83 18.35 25.04 6.65
N GLY A 84 18.32 25.75 7.79
CA GLY A 84 18.23 27.20 7.85
C GLY A 84 16.80 27.76 7.89
N HIS A 85 15.78 26.90 7.97
CA HIS A 85 14.40 27.35 8.17
C HIS A 85 14.18 27.85 9.60
N LYS A 86 13.34 28.86 9.76
CA LYS A 86 12.94 29.40 11.06
C LYS A 86 11.67 28.70 11.53
N ASN A 87 11.74 28.02 12.67
CA ASN A 87 10.59 27.37 13.29
C ASN A 87 9.82 28.39 14.16
N HIS A 88 9.22 29.40 13.52
CA HIS A 88 8.45 30.44 14.20
C HIS A 88 6.95 30.28 13.90
N PHE A 89 6.18 29.87 14.91
CA PHE A 89 4.73 29.65 14.83
C PHE A 89 3.99 30.69 15.66
N VAL A 90 2.91 31.25 15.12
CA VAL A 90 2.04 32.17 15.86
C VAL A 90 0.60 31.67 15.81
N PHE A 91 -0.01 31.53 16.98
CA PHE A 91 -1.43 31.23 17.17
C PHE A 91 -2.13 32.52 17.61
N ILE A 92 -3.13 32.99 16.87
CA ILE A 92 -3.80 34.27 17.13
C ILE A 92 -5.31 34.08 17.16
N GLY A 93 -5.97 34.42 18.27
CA GLY A 93 -7.41 34.20 18.38
C GLY A 93 -7.98 34.13 19.79
N ASP A 94 -9.06 33.36 19.91
CA ASP A 94 -9.79 33.12 21.16
C ASP A 94 -9.33 31.86 21.91
N GLU A 95 -10.11 31.42 22.91
CA GLU A 95 -9.77 30.28 23.77
C GLU A 95 -9.62 28.96 22.99
N ARG A 96 -10.30 28.75 21.86
CA ARG A 96 -10.13 27.52 21.05
C ARG A 96 -8.76 27.47 20.39
N ILE A 97 -8.29 28.60 19.87
CA ILE A 97 -6.92 28.73 19.34
C ILE A 97 -5.89 28.57 20.46
N ARG A 98 -6.19 29.11 21.65
CA ARG A 98 -5.33 28.90 22.83
C ARG A 98 -5.22 27.44 23.24
N GLN A 99 -6.32 26.69 23.20
CA GLN A 99 -6.29 25.24 23.46
C GLN A 99 -5.41 24.51 22.43
N LEU A 100 -5.56 24.85 21.15
CA LEU A 100 -4.74 24.27 20.09
C LEU A 100 -3.24 24.60 20.29
N TYR A 101 -2.90 25.83 20.67
CA TYR A 101 -1.54 26.21 21.05
C TYR A 101 -1.00 25.34 22.19
N LYS A 102 -1.75 25.18 23.28
CA LYS A 102 -1.34 24.36 24.44
C LYS A 102 -1.10 22.90 24.03
N SER A 103 -2.00 22.33 23.23
CA SER A 103 -1.85 20.96 22.70
C SER A 103 -0.65 20.85 21.75
N PHE A 104 -0.42 21.83 20.88
CA PHE A 104 0.72 21.85 19.97
C PHE A 104 2.06 21.91 20.74
N VAL A 105 2.18 22.80 21.73
CA VAL A 105 3.38 22.89 22.58
C VAL A 105 3.62 21.60 23.36
N SER A 106 2.56 20.94 23.84
CA SER A 106 2.67 19.66 24.57
C SER A 106 3.32 18.54 23.75
N GLN A 107 3.28 18.61 22.41
CA GLN A 107 3.94 17.66 21.53
C GLN A 107 5.48 17.71 21.64
N PHE A 108 6.03 18.83 22.11
CA PHE A 108 7.48 19.06 22.16
C PHE A 108 8.07 18.99 23.58
N ILE A 109 7.22 19.04 24.62
CA ILE A 109 7.64 18.95 26.02
C ILE A 109 7.95 17.48 26.35
N VAL A 110 9.19 17.20 26.74
CA VAL A 110 9.61 15.86 27.18
C VAL A 110 9.28 15.69 28.67
N MET A 111 8.50 14.66 28.99
CA MET A 111 8.17 14.26 30.37
C MET A 111 9.47 14.10 31.19
N GLY A 112 9.65 14.91 32.25
CA GLY A 112 10.81 14.86 33.14
C GLY A 112 11.60 16.17 33.27
N LYS A 113 11.34 17.19 32.43
CA LYS A 113 11.69 18.58 32.76
C LYS A 113 10.45 19.23 33.35
N GLY A 114 10.55 19.63 34.63
CA GLY A 114 9.43 20.09 35.45
C GLY A 114 8.47 21.00 34.68
N SER A 115 7.20 20.62 34.64
CA SER A 115 6.14 21.57 34.33
C SER A 115 6.11 22.59 35.45
N GLU A 116 6.72 23.75 35.26
CA GLU A 116 6.20 24.92 35.94
C GLU A 116 4.78 25.08 35.41
N SER A 117 3.82 24.63 36.22
CA SER A 117 2.42 25.04 36.11
C SER A 117 2.41 26.54 36.38
N VAL A 118 2.72 27.33 35.35
CA VAL A 118 2.52 28.76 35.41
C VAL A 118 1.00 28.96 35.44
N ASP A 119 0.48 29.34 36.60
CA ASP A 119 -0.84 29.92 36.75
C ASP A 119 -0.87 31.19 35.88
N LEU A 120 -1.20 31.00 34.60
CA LEU A 120 -1.23 32.06 33.60
C LEU A 120 -2.60 32.73 33.65
N LEU A 121 -2.57 34.05 33.83
CA LEU A 121 -3.71 34.94 33.72
C LEU A 121 -4.59 34.53 32.52
N GLN A 122 -5.89 34.33 32.75
CA GLN A 122 -6.79 33.62 31.84
C GLN A 122 -6.91 34.28 30.44
N ASN A 123 -6.48 35.53 30.25
CA ASN A 123 -6.57 36.27 28.98
C ASN A 123 -5.25 36.99 28.65
N SER A 124 -4.13 36.26 28.54
CA SER A 124 -2.81 36.84 28.26
C SER A 124 -2.10 36.14 27.10
N ASP A 125 -1.21 36.89 26.44
CA ASP A 125 -0.33 36.39 25.40
C ASP A 125 0.68 35.40 26.03
N LEU A 126 0.97 34.31 25.33
CA LEU A 126 1.87 33.25 25.79
C LEU A 126 3.03 33.07 24.80
N ASN A 127 4.18 32.63 25.30
CA ASN A 127 5.34 32.35 24.47
C ASN A 127 6.07 31.09 24.95
N PHE A 128 6.41 30.20 24.03
CA PHE A 128 7.18 29.00 24.27
C PHE A 128 8.41 28.98 23.35
N ASN A 129 9.59 28.88 23.95
CA ASN A 129 10.86 28.84 23.22
C ASN A 129 11.64 27.56 23.56
N ASP A 130 12.06 26.81 22.54
CA ASP A 130 13.01 25.70 22.66
C ASP A 130 14.26 26.01 21.84
N ALA A 131 15.34 26.37 22.54
CA ALA A 131 16.62 26.73 21.93
C ALA A 131 17.27 25.57 21.16
N GLN A 132 17.02 24.31 21.55
CA GLN A 132 17.58 23.14 20.86
C GLN A 132 16.92 22.91 19.51
N LEU A 133 15.63 23.21 19.40
CA LEU A 133 14.86 23.09 18.17
C LEU A 133 14.87 24.38 17.34
N ARG A 134 15.44 25.47 17.87
CA ARG A 134 15.25 26.84 17.38
C ARG A 134 13.77 27.16 17.13
N LEU A 135 12.91 26.66 18.02
CA LEU A 135 11.46 26.74 17.94
C LEU A 135 10.97 27.89 18.82
N ASN A 136 10.21 28.81 18.23
CA ASN A 136 9.50 29.88 18.92
C ASN A 136 8.01 29.72 18.57
N VAL A 137 7.16 29.48 19.57
CA VAL A 137 5.72 29.35 19.42
C VAL A 137 5.04 30.40 20.28
N GLN A 138 4.28 31.29 19.66
CA GLN A 138 3.59 32.38 20.34
C GLN A 138 2.08 32.19 20.27
N PHE A 139 1.39 32.57 21.33
CA PHE A 139 -0.05 32.73 21.35
C PHE A 139 -0.40 34.19 21.64
N LEU A 140 -1.19 34.81 20.77
CA LEU A 140 -1.68 36.17 20.91
C LEU A 140 -3.19 36.13 21.19
N TRP A 141 -3.58 36.63 22.36
CA TRP A 141 -4.99 36.71 22.77
C TRP A 141 -5.67 37.85 22.02
N ARG A 142 -6.35 37.51 20.93
CA ARG A 142 -7.12 38.42 20.08
C ARG A 142 -8.49 37.81 19.82
N PRO A 143 -9.43 37.90 20.79
CA PRO A 143 -10.69 37.17 20.72
C PRO A 143 -11.68 37.76 19.70
N ARG A 144 -11.39 38.92 19.12
CA ARG A 144 -12.21 39.64 18.14
C ARG A 144 -11.42 40.05 16.91
N LEU A 145 -12.12 40.20 15.79
CA LEU A 145 -11.60 40.78 14.56
C LEU A 145 -11.54 42.32 14.61
N ASP A 146 -10.75 42.87 15.54
CA ASP A 146 -10.60 44.31 15.73
C ASP A 146 -9.23 44.84 15.27
N ALA A 147 -9.00 46.15 15.50
CA ALA A 147 -7.78 46.82 15.07
C ALA A 147 -6.52 46.17 15.67
N PHE A 148 -6.60 45.60 16.89
CA PHE A 148 -5.44 44.98 17.53
C PHE A 148 -4.94 43.75 16.77
N MET A 149 -5.84 42.88 16.32
CA MET A 149 -5.46 41.73 15.50
C MET A 149 -4.84 42.20 14.17
N ILE A 150 -5.42 43.23 13.54
CA ILE A 150 -4.93 43.74 12.26
C ILE A 150 -3.54 44.39 12.41
N ASP A 151 -3.32 45.13 13.49
CA ASP A 151 -2.04 45.78 13.79
C ASP A 151 -0.92 44.74 13.98
N ASP A 152 -1.20 43.59 14.61
CA ASP A 152 -0.23 42.48 14.71
C ASP A 152 0.21 41.98 13.33
N PHE A 153 -0.72 41.80 12.38
CA PHE A 153 -0.38 41.41 11.01
C PHE A 153 0.41 42.49 10.27
N GLN A 154 0.04 43.77 10.44
CA GLN A 154 0.77 44.89 9.85
C GLN A 154 2.21 45.03 10.39
N ASN A 155 2.41 44.75 11.68
CA ASN A 155 3.73 44.73 12.30
C ASN A 155 4.63 43.66 11.65
N TRP A 156 4.10 42.47 11.38
CA TRP A 156 4.85 41.41 10.68
C TRP A 156 5.11 41.74 9.20
N MET A 157 4.26 42.55 8.55
CA MET A 157 4.53 43.00 7.18
C MET A 157 5.82 43.81 7.12
N ASN A 158 6.13 44.61 8.13
CA ASN A 158 7.33 45.46 8.17
C ASN A 158 8.50 44.81 8.90
N GLY A 159 8.24 43.83 9.78
CA GLY A 159 9.24 43.14 10.60
C GLY A 159 9.57 41.71 10.13
N GLU A 160 9.93 40.88 11.11
CA GLU A 160 10.17 39.45 10.93
C GLU A 160 8.84 38.71 10.82
N ALA A 161 8.62 38.06 9.67
CA ALA A 161 7.41 37.30 9.42
C ALA A 161 7.49 35.90 10.06
N PRO A 162 6.45 35.43 10.75
CA PRO A 162 6.35 34.05 11.22
C PRO A 162 6.36 33.04 10.06
N ALA A 163 6.84 31.82 10.30
CA ALA A 163 6.79 30.76 9.29
C ALA A 163 5.36 30.25 9.09
N MET A 164 4.59 30.14 10.17
CA MET A 164 3.18 29.73 10.13
C MET A 164 2.36 30.53 11.13
N ILE A 165 1.21 31.02 10.66
CA ILE A 165 0.22 31.76 11.44
C ILE A 165 -1.06 30.93 11.44
N VAL A 166 -1.58 30.59 12.61
CA VAL A 166 -2.86 29.89 12.78
C VAL A 166 -3.83 30.84 13.46
N GLY A 167 -4.82 31.31 12.71
CA GLY A 167 -5.78 32.32 13.16
C GLY A 167 -7.19 31.78 13.31
N GLY A 168 -7.95 32.31 14.25
CA GLY A 168 -9.39 32.07 14.34
C GLY A 168 -10.04 32.76 15.53
N SER A 169 -11.16 33.44 15.30
CA SER A 169 -11.94 34.08 16.36
C SER A 169 -13.41 34.18 15.97
N ALA A 170 -14.32 33.88 16.89
CA ALA A 170 -15.74 34.13 16.66
C ALA A 170 -16.53 34.39 17.95
N ALA A 171 -16.21 33.70 19.05
CA ALA A 171 -17.07 33.72 20.23
C ALA A 171 -17.30 35.13 20.81
N ALA A 172 -16.25 35.94 20.93
CA ALA A 172 -16.40 37.29 21.48
C ALA A 172 -17.09 38.25 20.50
N ASP A 173 -16.93 38.08 19.19
CA ASP A 173 -17.66 38.86 18.18
C ASP A 173 -19.16 38.51 18.21
N ILE A 174 -19.51 37.23 18.40
CA ILE A 174 -20.90 36.78 18.56
C ILE A 174 -21.53 37.36 19.84
N LEU A 175 -20.82 37.29 20.97
CA LEU A 175 -21.33 37.76 22.26
C LEU A 175 -21.41 39.29 22.37
N ALA A 176 -20.56 40.02 21.66
CA ALA A 176 -20.60 41.48 21.61
C ALA A 176 -21.76 41.99 20.74
N ASN A 177 -22.31 41.13 19.87
CA ASN A 177 -23.31 41.54 18.90
C ASN A 177 -24.74 41.46 19.46
N ASN A 178 -25.37 42.63 19.59
CA ASN A 178 -26.81 42.77 19.89
C ASN A 178 -27.65 43.11 18.64
N VAL A 179 -27.05 43.03 17.45
CA VAL A 179 -27.63 43.48 16.18
C VAL A 179 -28.11 42.30 15.34
N SER A 180 -29.04 42.55 14.41
CA SER A 180 -29.54 41.54 13.47
C SER A 180 -28.42 40.79 12.74
N GLU A 181 -28.67 39.53 12.38
CA GLU A 181 -27.71 38.64 11.70
C GLU A 181 -27.08 39.23 10.43
N MET A 182 -27.80 40.06 9.67
CA MET A 182 -27.25 40.71 8.47
C MET A 182 -26.16 41.72 8.80
N ASN A 183 -26.35 42.52 9.86
CA ASN A 183 -25.35 43.51 10.28
C ASN A 183 -24.15 42.80 10.91
N PHE A 184 -24.39 41.73 11.67
CA PHE A 184 -23.31 40.89 12.20
C PHE A 184 -22.42 40.31 11.09
N TYR A 185 -23.04 39.75 10.05
CA TYR A 185 -22.31 39.24 8.89
C TYR A 185 -21.47 40.36 8.23
N ALA A 186 -22.04 41.55 8.06
CA ALA A 186 -21.33 42.68 7.45
C ALA A 186 -20.14 43.15 8.31
N ASP A 187 -20.32 43.26 9.63
CA ASP A 187 -19.28 43.68 10.57
C ASP A 187 -18.13 42.65 10.62
N TYR A 188 -18.48 41.36 10.74
CA TYR A 188 -17.50 40.27 10.76
C TYR A 188 -16.75 40.16 9.42
N SER A 189 -17.46 40.29 8.29
CA SER A 189 -16.86 40.28 6.95
C SER A 189 -15.91 41.47 6.75
N SER A 190 -16.26 42.66 7.23
CA SER A 190 -15.40 43.84 7.18
C SER A 190 -14.08 43.61 7.94
N GLY A 191 -14.14 42.99 9.12
CA GLY A 191 -12.97 42.59 9.88
C GLY A 191 -12.05 41.63 9.10
N LEU A 192 -12.62 40.60 8.48
CA LEU A 192 -11.89 39.65 7.64
C LEU A 192 -11.27 40.31 6.41
N ILE A 193 -12.01 41.18 5.71
CA ILE A 193 -11.52 41.88 4.51
C ILE A 193 -10.27 42.70 4.85
N ARG A 194 -10.23 43.33 6.03
CA ARG A 194 -9.06 44.09 6.49
C ARG A 194 -7.82 43.22 6.75
N LEU A 195 -7.97 41.91 6.97
CA LEU A 195 -6.87 40.97 7.13
C LEU A 195 -6.31 40.45 5.81
N VAL A 196 -7.09 40.50 4.71
CA VAL A 196 -6.70 39.93 3.40
C VAL A 196 -5.38 40.52 2.90
N GLN A 197 -5.28 41.85 2.83
CA GLN A 197 -4.08 42.50 2.29
C GLN A 197 -2.82 42.23 3.14
N PRO A 198 -2.85 42.37 4.48
CA PRO A 198 -1.71 41.99 5.32
C PRO A 198 -1.33 40.51 5.19
N ALA A 199 -2.31 39.61 5.21
CA ALA A 199 -2.08 38.18 5.08
C ALA A 199 -1.41 37.83 3.74
N ASP A 200 -1.93 38.33 2.61
CA ASP A 200 -1.36 38.08 1.28
C ASP A 200 0.08 38.59 1.16
N THR A 201 0.41 39.68 1.84
CA THR A 201 1.77 40.23 1.87
C THR A 201 2.73 39.31 2.63
N LEU A 202 2.29 38.75 3.76
CA LEU A 202 3.06 37.78 4.54
C LEU A 202 3.25 36.47 3.77
N ILE A 203 2.21 36.02 3.06
CA ILE A 203 2.27 34.81 2.23
C ILE A 203 3.30 34.96 1.12
N LYS A 204 3.35 36.12 0.46
CA LYS A 204 4.39 36.43 -0.54
C LYS A 204 5.81 36.46 0.04
N LYS A 205 5.97 36.71 1.34
CA LYS A 205 7.25 36.62 2.07
C LYS A 205 7.63 35.18 2.47
N GLY A 206 6.74 34.21 2.24
CA GLY A 206 6.95 32.79 2.56
C GLY A 206 6.28 32.32 3.85
N SER A 207 5.47 33.14 4.51
CA SER A 207 4.63 32.70 5.63
C SER A 207 3.45 31.86 5.14
N ARG A 208 3.01 30.86 5.91
CA ARG A 208 1.70 30.22 5.70
C ARG A 208 0.68 30.76 6.68
N PHE A 209 -0.50 31.16 6.20
CA PHE A 209 -1.60 31.61 7.05
C PHE A 209 -2.78 30.65 6.94
N LEU A 210 -3.09 29.99 8.07
CA LEU A 210 -4.19 29.05 8.22
C LEU A 210 -5.32 29.71 9.00
N TRP A 211 -6.49 29.88 8.38
CA TRP A 211 -7.69 30.30 9.09
C TRP A 211 -8.50 29.09 9.53
N MET A 212 -8.56 28.87 10.85
CA MET A 212 -9.27 27.75 11.46
C MET A 212 -10.78 28.00 11.45
N MET A 213 -11.50 27.13 10.75
CA MET A 213 -12.96 27.17 10.73
C MET A 213 -13.52 26.84 12.12
N GLN A 214 -14.60 27.53 12.48
CA GLN A 214 -15.17 27.46 13.82
C GLN A 214 -15.96 26.16 14.01
N ASP A 215 -15.60 25.40 15.04
CA ASP A 215 -16.29 24.17 15.42
C ASP A 215 -17.74 24.47 15.87
N PRO A 216 -18.70 23.55 15.63
CA PRO A 216 -20.03 23.64 16.21
C PRO A 216 -19.97 23.61 17.75
N VAL A 217 -21.07 24.05 18.38
CA VAL A 217 -21.24 24.08 19.85
C VAL A 217 -22.40 23.17 20.29
N LEU A 218 -22.24 22.53 21.45
CA LEU A 218 -23.29 21.75 22.10
C LEU A 218 -24.01 22.63 23.12
N GLN A 219 -25.14 23.20 22.71
CA GLN A 219 -25.85 24.23 23.47
C GLN A 219 -26.26 23.80 24.88
N GLU A 220 -26.55 22.52 25.08
CA GLU A 220 -27.00 21.94 26.36
C GLU A 220 -25.93 22.01 27.45
N ASN A 221 -24.65 21.99 27.08
CA ASN A 221 -23.52 21.93 28.00
C ASN A 221 -22.75 23.25 28.12
N LEU A 222 -23.20 24.31 27.42
CA LEU A 222 -22.49 25.58 27.38
C LEU A 222 -22.44 26.25 28.77
N PRO A 223 -21.29 26.84 29.14
CA PRO A 223 -21.19 27.59 30.38
C PRO A 223 -22.03 28.87 30.30
N ALA A 224 -22.46 29.39 31.46
CA ALA A 224 -23.40 30.51 31.55
C ALA A 224 -22.98 31.76 30.74
N HIS A 225 -21.69 32.05 30.66
CA HIS A 225 -21.15 33.21 29.93
C HIS A 225 -21.15 33.03 28.40
N LEU A 226 -21.32 31.81 27.89
CA LEU A 226 -21.35 31.48 26.46
C LEU A 226 -22.76 31.11 25.96
N MET A 227 -23.80 31.19 26.79
CA MET A 227 -25.17 30.82 26.41
C MET A 227 -25.73 31.62 25.22
N GLY A 228 -25.17 32.79 24.91
CA GLY A 228 -25.54 33.58 23.73
C GLY A 228 -25.04 32.99 22.39
N ILE A 229 -24.17 31.97 22.41
CA ILE A 229 -23.59 31.39 21.20
C ILE A 229 -24.54 30.31 20.63
N SER A 230 -24.81 30.41 19.34
CA SER A 230 -25.63 29.43 18.61
C SER A 230 -24.90 28.89 17.39
N ASN A 231 -25.23 27.66 16.97
CA ASN A 231 -24.69 27.09 15.73
C ASN A 231 -25.05 27.91 14.49
N ARG A 232 -26.14 28.69 14.54
CA ARG A 232 -26.50 29.64 13.48
C ARG A 232 -25.50 30.79 13.39
N HIS A 233 -25.09 31.35 14.52
CA HIS A 233 -24.06 32.39 14.56
C HIS A 233 -22.70 31.85 14.07
N ILE A 234 -22.32 30.65 14.51
CA ILE A 234 -21.10 29.96 14.03
C ILE A 234 -21.13 29.75 12.50
N HIS A 235 -22.29 29.34 11.96
CA HIS A 235 -22.46 29.18 10.51
C HIS A 235 -22.27 30.50 9.76
N ILE A 236 -22.77 31.63 10.29
CA ILE A 236 -22.58 32.95 9.68
C ILE A 236 -21.09 33.32 9.65
N CYS A 237 -20.35 33.14 10.76
CA CYS A 237 -18.91 33.41 10.79
C CYS A 237 -18.14 32.54 9.79
N ASN A 238 -18.44 31.24 9.74
CA ASN A 238 -17.81 30.31 8.80
C ASN A 238 -18.14 30.67 7.34
N LYS A 239 -19.40 31.05 7.05
CA LYS A 239 -19.81 31.49 5.73
C LYS A 239 -19.04 32.75 5.29
N ALA A 240 -18.97 33.76 6.17
CA ALA A 240 -18.20 34.97 5.92
C ALA A 240 -16.70 34.68 5.68
N ALA A 241 -16.10 33.82 6.49
CA ALA A 241 -14.71 33.38 6.32
C ALA A 241 -14.47 32.73 4.97
N VAL A 242 -15.35 31.83 4.53
CA VAL A 242 -15.25 31.20 3.21
C VAL A 242 -15.40 32.22 2.09
N GLU A 243 -16.44 33.05 2.11
CA GLU A 243 -16.70 34.00 1.02
C GLU A 243 -15.61 35.07 0.87
N VAL A 244 -15.01 35.52 1.98
CA VAL A 244 -13.95 36.54 1.97
C VAL A 244 -12.57 35.96 1.69
N LEU A 245 -12.19 34.85 2.33
CA LEU A 245 -10.82 34.33 2.28
C LEU A 245 -10.58 33.31 1.15
N LEU A 246 -11.63 32.76 0.52
CA LEU A 246 -11.46 31.77 -0.56
C LEU A 246 -10.64 32.30 -1.76
N HIS A 247 -10.69 33.61 -1.99
CA HIS A 247 -9.98 34.27 -3.08
C HIS A 247 -8.66 34.93 -2.64
N SER A 248 -8.30 34.86 -1.35
CA SER A 248 -6.99 35.30 -0.87
C SER A 248 -5.98 34.16 -0.91
N GLY A 249 -4.71 34.45 -0.62
CA GLY A 249 -3.69 33.41 -0.46
C GLY A 249 -3.82 32.60 0.85
N THR A 250 -4.86 32.87 1.65
CA THR A 250 -5.07 32.25 2.96
C THR A 250 -5.57 30.81 2.80
N ASP A 251 -4.96 29.88 3.52
CA ASP A 251 -5.41 28.50 3.55
C ASP A 251 -6.58 28.35 4.54
N LEU A 252 -7.79 28.10 4.02
CA LEU A 252 -8.97 27.81 4.82
C LEU A 252 -8.90 26.39 5.38
N TRP A 253 -8.79 26.25 6.70
CA TRP A 253 -8.75 24.94 7.35
C TRP A 253 -10.17 24.44 7.67
N LYS A 254 -10.89 23.97 6.64
CA LYS A 254 -12.27 23.44 6.76
C LYS A 254 -12.34 22.09 7.47
N SER A 255 -11.33 21.24 7.31
CA SER A 255 -11.27 19.94 7.97
C SER A 255 -11.25 20.06 9.51
N SER A 256 -10.80 21.19 10.07
CA SER A 256 -10.84 21.45 11.52
C SER A 256 -12.27 21.43 12.07
N GLN A 257 -13.22 22.00 11.33
CA GLN A 257 -14.64 22.04 11.70
C GLN A 257 -15.24 20.64 11.65
N LEU A 258 -14.93 19.85 10.62
CA LEU A 258 -15.43 18.48 10.47
C LEU A 258 -14.90 17.56 11.58
N ILE A 259 -13.62 17.74 11.95
CA ILE A 259 -13.02 17.07 13.12
C ILE A 259 -13.79 17.43 14.38
N GLY A 260 -14.00 18.72 14.64
CA GLY A 260 -14.76 19.19 15.81
C GLY A 260 -16.17 18.62 15.84
N GLN A 261 -16.87 18.61 14.71
CA GLN A 261 -18.23 18.10 14.57
C GLN A 261 -18.32 16.60 14.86
N GLY A 262 -17.38 15.80 14.37
CA GLY A 262 -17.43 14.34 14.51
C GLY A 262 -17.22 13.82 15.94
N VAL A 263 -16.68 14.63 16.85
CA VAL A 263 -16.45 14.26 18.26
C VAL A 263 -16.97 15.32 19.24
N ILE A 264 -17.99 16.09 18.83
CA ILE A 264 -18.55 17.18 19.63
C ILE A 264 -19.10 16.72 20.99
N GLU A 265 -19.66 15.51 21.05
CA GLU A 265 -20.18 14.91 22.28
C GLU A 265 -19.11 14.71 23.36
N GLN A 266 -17.83 14.70 22.98
CA GLN A 266 -16.69 14.58 23.90
C GLN A 266 -16.14 15.95 24.34
N SER A 267 -16.81 17.04 24.00
CA SER A 267 -16.44 18.39 24.46
C SER A 267 -16.63 18.50 25.98
N PRO A 268 -15.68 19.11 26.72
CA PRO A 268 -15.76 19.21 28.17
C PRO A 268 -16.88 20.16 28.66
N ASP A 269 -17.20 21.21 27.90
CA ASP A 269 -18.17 22.26 28.26
C ASP A 269 -19.06 22.68 27.07
N GLY A 270 -19.12 21.86 26.03
CA GLY A 270 -19.89 22.13 24.81
C GLY A 270 -19.33 23.24 23.89
N TYR A 271 -18.32 24.00 24.31
CA TYR A 271 -17.64 25.00 23.46
C TYR A 271 -16.22 24.57 23.10
N LEU A 272 -15.45 24.11 24.08
CA LEU A 272 -14.05 23.76 23.95
C LEU A 272 -13.88 22.47 23.13
N ALA A 273 -12.75 22.35 22.46
CA ALA A 273 -12.46 21.17 21.65
C ALA A 273 -12.12 19.97 22.55
N SER A 274 -12.57 18.78 22.16
CA SER A 274 -12.20 17.54 22.86
C SER A 274 -10.70 17.26 22.71
N PRO A 275 -10.07 16.55 23.66
CA PRO A 275 -8.65 16.16 23.55
C PRO A 275 -8.33 15.39 22.27
N LEU A 276 -9.27 14.56 21.78
CA LEU A 276 -9.12 13.81 20.53
C LEU A 276 -9.14 14.74 19.30
N SER A 277 -10.06 15.72 19.26
CA SER A 277 -10.10 16.75 18.22
C SER A 277 -8.80 17.55 18.17
N LEU A 278 -8.30 17.98 19.34
CA LEU A 278 -7.03 18.71 19.46
C LEU A 278 -5.85 17.87 18.97
N ARG A 279 -5.80 16.57 19.31
CA ARG A 279 -4.76 15.65 18.82
C ARG A 279 -4.75 15.58 17.29
N HIS A 280 -5.90 15.38 16.65
CA HIS A 280 -5.96 15.33 15.18
C HIS A 280 -5.59 16.67 14.53
N LYS A 281 -6.03 17.80 15.12
CA LYS A 281 -5.66 19.14 14.64
C LYS A 281 -4.14 19.37 14.70
N VAL A 282 -3.48 18.96 15.78
CA VAL A 282 -2.01 19.01 15.90
C VAL A 282 -1.35 18.11 14.85
N GLN A 283 -1.87 16.91 14.62
CA GLN A 283 -1.33 16.00 13.59
C GLN A 283 -1.44 16.63 12.19
N ILE A 284 -2.54 17.30 11.85
CA ILE A 284 -2.68 18.02 10.57
C ILE A 284 -1.66 19.14 10.45
N LEU A 285 -1.44 19.94 11.52
CA LEU A 285 -0.42 21.01 11.49
C LEU A 285 0.98 20.46 11.23
N LEU A 286 1.34 19.36 11.89
CA LEU A 286 2.64 18.71 11.71
C LEU A 286 2.77 18.13 10.29
N ASN A 287 1.75 17.44 9.79
CA ASN A 287 1.75 16.94 8.40
C ASN A 287 1.86 18.09 7.39
N THR A 288 1.21 19.22 7.65
CA THR A 288 1.24 20.41 6.78
C THR A 288 2.62 21.05 6.72
N HIS A 289 3.36 21.07 7.83
CA HIS A 289 4.65 21.74 7.95
C HIS A 289 5.86 20.81 7.69
N CYS A 290 5.77 19.54 8.07
CA CYS A 290 6.91 18.63 8.12
C CYS A 290 6.97 17.61 6.97
N ASN A 291 5.84 17.17 6.40
CA ASN A 291 5.84 16.01 5.49
C ASN A 291 6.70 16.23 4.23
N ASP A 292 6.72 17.45 3.69
CA ASP A 292 7.50 17.74 2.49
C ASP A 292 9.02 17.58 2.69
N HIS A 293 9.47 17.75 3.93
CA HIS A 293 10.88 17.68 4.30
C HIS A 293 11.27 16.35 4.91
N MET A 294 10.30 15.49 5.20
CA MET A 294 10.48 14.23 5.88
C MET A 294 10.05 13.08 4.96
N ASN A 295 10.99 12.22 4.56
CA ASN A 295 10.70 11.11 3.65
C ASN A 295 10.07 9.92 4.40
N PHE A 296 8.85 10.10 4.90
CA PHE A 296 8.07 9.05 5.54
C PHE A 296 7.30 8.22 4.50
N GLY A 297 7.42 6.89 4.55
CA GLY A 297 6.79 5.99 3.57
C GLY A 297 5.30 5.76 3.76
N ASP A 298 4.73 6.20 4.89
CA ASP A 298 3.31 6.05 5.27
C ASP A 298 2.48 7.32 5.08
N GLY A 299 3.11 8.49 4.92
CA GLY A 299 2.45 9.78 4.67
C GLY A 299 2.52 10.21 3.20
N THR A 300 1.41 10.71 2.65
CA THR A 300 1.34 11.28 1.29
C THR A 300 0.68 12.67 1.23
N CYS A 301 0.08 13.14 2.33
CA CYS A 301 -0.43 14.50 2.43
C CYS A 301 0.73 15.51 2.50
N CYS A 302 0.64 16.65 1.81
CA CYS A 302 1.65 17.72 1.85
C CYS A 302 3.10 17.23 1.63
N SER A 303 3.29 16.26 0.73
CA SER A 303 4.60 15.69 0.40
C SER A 303 4.79 15.72 -1.10
N ASP A 304 5.84 16.40 -1.56
CA ASP A 304 6.21 16.40 -2.97
C ASP A 304 6.86 15.07 -3.39
N PRO A 305 6.62 14.62 -4.63
CA PRO A 305 7.19 13.36 -5.10
C PRO A 305 8.71 13.43 -5.18
N GLU A 306 9.37 12.35 -4.75
CA GLU A 306 10.84 12.20 -4.84
C GLU A 306 11.32 12.49 -6.28
N PRO A 307 12.43 13.23 -6.47
CA PRO A 307 12.98 13.48 -7.80
C PRO A 307 13.40 12.17 -8.48
N ALA A 308 13.05 12.03 -9.76
CA ALA A 308 13.33 10.82 -10.51
C ALA A 308 14.84 10.61 -10.70
N THR A 309 15.32 9.40 -10.43
CA THR A 309 16.73 9.04 -10.64
C THR A 309 17.03 8.84 -12.12
N THR A 310 18.31 8.92 -12.50
CA THR A 310 18.75 8.66 -13.89
C THR A 310 18.35 7.25 -14.37
N LEU A 311 18.44 6.25 -13.48
CA LEU A 311 18.03 4.88 -13.78
C LEU A 311 16.52 4.78 -14.04
N GLN A 312 15.70 5.45 -13.22
CA GLN A 312 14.25 5.53 -13.45
C GLN A 312 13.92 6.24 -14.76
N LEU A 313 14.62 7.33 -15.09
CA LEU A 313 14.36 8.06 -16.32
C LEU A 313 14.66 7.19 -17.55
N VAL A 314 15.77 6.44 -17.53
CA VAL A 314 16.11 5.48 -18.58
C VAL A 314 15.05 4.38 -18.67
N THR A 315 14.62 3.80 -17.54
CA THR A 315 13.62 2.71 -17.55
C THR A 315 12.28 3.22 -18.08
N ILE A 316 11.78 4.36 -17.62
CA ILE A 316 10.56 4.99 -18.13
C ILE A 316 10.68 5.28 -19.64
N SER A 317 11.82 5.80 -20.09
CA SER A 317 12.05 6.09 -21.52
C SER A 317 12.02 4.81 -22.37
N THR A 318 12.64 3.73 -21.90
CA THR A 318 12.60 2.43 -22.60
C THR A 318 11.19 1.83 -22.64
N LEU A 319 10.43 1.91 -21.54
CA LEU A 319 9.04 1.45 -21.50
C LEU A 319 8.16 2.27 -22.46
N ALA A 320 8.34 3.59 -22.48
CA ALA A 320 7.62 4.48 -23.40
C ALA A 320 7.92 4.12 -24.87
N LEU A 321 9.17 3.81 -25.20
CA LEU A 321 9.56 3.35 -26.54
C LEU A 321 8.84 2.05 -26.94
N TRP A 322 8.70 1.09 -26.02
CA TRP A 322 7.95 -0.15 -26.29
C TRP A 322 6.46 0.09 -26.50
N ILE A 323 5.86 1.04 -25.77
CA ILE A 323 4.47 1.43 -25.98
C ILE A 323 4.29 2.05 -27.37
N VAL A 324 5.14 3.01 -27.75
CA VAL A 324 5.06 3.69 -29.05
C VAL A 324 5.28 2.70 -30.20
N THR A 325 6.31 1.86 -30.12
CA THR A 325 6.60 0.85 -31.15
C THR A 325 5.47 -0.18 -31.26
N GLY A 326 4.93 -0.65 -30.14
CA GLY A 326 3.76 -1.53 -30.11
C GLY A 326 2.51 -0.91 -30.74
N CYS A 327 2.22 0.35 -30.43
CA CYS A 327 1.13 1.10 -31.04
C CYS A 327 1.32 1.24 -32.56
N PHE A 328 2.54 1.58 -33.02
CA PHE A 328 2.84 1.69 -34.43
C PHE A 328 2.64 0.36 -35.17
N VAL A 329 3.17 -0.75 -34.63
CA VAL A 329 3.01 -2.10 -35.21
C VAL A 329 1.52 -2.50 -35.26
N TRP A 330 0.76 -2.21 -34.20
CA TRP A 330 -0.68 -2.49 -34.17
C TRP A 330 -1.45 -1.68 -35.22
N ILE A 331 -1.17 -0.37 -35.34
CA ILE A 331 -1.77 0.51 -36.36
C ILE A 331 -1.40 0.02 -37.77
N TYR A 332 -0.11 -0.25 -38.02
CA TYR A 332 0.38 -0.74 -39.31
C TYR A 332 -0.33 -2.02 -39.75
N LYS A 333 -0.46 -3.00 -38.84
CA LYS A 333 -1.17 -4.26 -39.12
C LYS A 333 -2.67 -4.02 -39.37
N LYS A 334 -3.30 -3.11 -38.61
CA LYS A 334 -4.71 -2.77 -38.80
C LYS A 334 -4.94 -2.12 -40.17
N ILE A 335 -4.09 -1.18 -40.57
CA ILE A 335 -4.13 -0.52 -41.88
C ILE A 335 -3.87 -1.56 -42.99
N ASN A 336 -2.85 -2.41 -42.85
CA ASN A 336 -2.55 -3.41 -43.87
C ASN A 336 -3.69 -4.42 -44.02
N ASN A 337 -4.27 -4.91 -42.91
CA ASN A 337 -5.42 -5.82 -42.95
C ASN A 337 -6.66 -5.15 -43.58
N GLN A 338 -6.90 -3.86 -43.31
CA GLN A 338 -7.96 -3.10 -44.01
C GLN A 338 -7.67 -2.96 -45.51
N ARG A 339 -6.42 -2.70 -45.91
CA ARG A 339 -6.01 -2.66 -47.32
C ARG A 339 -6.18 -4.02 -47.99
N THR A 340 -5.76 -5.12 -47.35
CA THR A 340 -5.94 -6.47 -47.87
C THR A 340 -7.42 -6.84 -47.99
N LYS A 341 -8.26 -6.52 -47.00
CA LYS A 341 -9.71 -6.74 -47.08
C LYS A 341 -10.37 -5.93 -48.20
N CYS A 342 -9.96 -4.68 -48.40
CA CYS A 342 -10.45 -3.83 -49.48
C CYS A 342 -10.00 -4.34 -50.86
N LEU A 343 -8.73 -4.78 -50.99
CA LEU A 343 -8.20 -5.38 -52.21
C LEU A 343 -8.90 -6.71 -52.53
N TYR A 344 -9.10 -7.56 -51.53
CA TYR A 344 -9.81 -8.84 -51.69
C TYR A 344 -11.26 -8.60 -52.11
N SER A 345 -11.98 -7.69 -51.46
CA SER A 345 -13.35 -7.30 -51.86
C SER A 345 -13.41 -6.80 -53.31
N ARG A 346 -12.38 -6.07 -53.78
CA ARG A 346 -12.31 -5.56 -55.16
C ARG A 346 -12.01 -6.67 -56.18
N ILE A 347 -11.24 -7.69 -55.79
CA ILE A 347 -10.96 -8.87 -56.63
C ILE A 347 -12.18 -9.81 -56.68
N THR A 348 -12.92 -9.99 -55.57
CA THR A 348 -14.15 -10.81 -55.58
C THR A 348 -15.26 -10.19 -56.42
N ASP A 349 -15.35 -8.85 -56.49
CA ASP A 349 -16.28 -8.15 -57.40
C ASP A 349 -15.87 -8.27 -58.89
N GLN A 350 -14.58 -8.46 -59.19
CA GLN A 350 -14.10 -8.68 -60.57
C GLN A 350 -14.06 -10.18 -60.98
N GLY A 351 -14.23 -11.11 -60.03
CA GLY A 351 -14.09 -12.55 -60.23
C GLY A 351 -15.38 -13.32 -60.52
N ILE A 352 -16.51 -12.66 -60.75
CA ILE A 352 -17.78 -13.32 -61.15
C ILE A 352 -17.89 -13.51 -62.68
N GLU A 353 -16.87 -13.15 -63.47
CA GLU A 353 -16.92 -13.25 -64.94
C GLU A 353 -15.92 -14.19 -65.62
N ASP A 354 -15.14 -15.01 -64.92
CA ASP A 354 -14.32 -16.04 -65.58
C ASP A 354 -14.31 -17.39 -64.84
N THR A 355 -15.14 -18.32 -65.33
CA THR A 355 -15.00 -19.76 -65.11
C THR A 355 -13.77 -20.31 -65.83
N THR A 356 -12.90 -21.05 -65.15
CA THR A 356 -12.53 -22.47 -65.40
C THR A 356 -11.14 -22.84 -64.87
N ASN A 357 -11.09 -23.99 -64.19
CA ASN A 357 -9.95 -24.92 -64.02
C ASN A 357 -8.53 -24.34 -63.85
N THR A 358 -8.04 -24.30 -62.61
CA THR A 358 -6.62 -24.58 -62.33
C THR A 358 -6.44 -24.96 -60.85
N ASN A 359 -5.74 -26.08 -60.62
CA ASN A 359 -5.44 -26.62 -59.29
C ASN A 359 -4.62 -25.60 -58.47
N PRO A 360 -4.93 -25.34 -57.18
CA PRO A 360 -4.06 -24.52 -56.35
C PRO A 360 -2.83 -25.36 -55.99
N THR A 361 -1.72 -25.05 -56.65
CA THR A 361 -0.40 -25.58 -56.34
C THR A 361 0.06 -25.05 -54.98
N GLU A 362 0.57 -25.95 -54.15
CA GLU A 362 1.23 -25.66 -52.89
C GLU A 362 2.44 -24.75 -53.12
N THR A 363 2.35 -23.45 -52.82
CA THR A 363 3.53 -22.59 -52.65
C THR A 363 3.15 -21.25 -52.02
N THR A 364 2.93 -21.23 -50.70
CA THR A 364 3.12 -20.05 -49.82
C THR A 364 2.78 -20.44 -48.38
N LYS A 365 3.68 -21.16 -47.69
CA LYS A 365 3.58 -21.35 -46.23
C LYS A 365 4.86 -20.96 -45.46
N ASP A 366 6.00 -20.80 -46.12
CA ASP A 366 7.28 -20.63 -45.42
C ASP A 366 7.68 -19.18 -45.09
N GLU A 367 7.08 -18.14 -45.71
CA GLU A 367 7.42 -16.73 -45.41
C GLU A 367 6.58 -16.07 -44.29
N ALA A 368 5.57 -16.76 -43.74
CA ALA A 368 4.67 -16.19 -42.73
C ALA A 368 5.14 -16.37 -41.27
N LEU A 369 6.18 -17.17 -41.00
CA LEU A 369 6.57 -17.55 -39.64
C LEU A 369 7.37 -16.46 -38.90
N LEU A 370 8.33 -15.81 -39.57
CA LEU A 370 9.18 -14.77 -38.96
C LEU A 370 8.42 -13.49 -38.53
N PRO A 371 7.50 -12.92 -39.33
CA PRO A 371 6.78 -11.69 -38.96
C PRO A 371 5.87 -11.85 -37.73
N GLN A 372 5.43 -13.08 -37.43
CA GLN A 372 4.48 -13.37 -36.37
C GLN A 372 5.14 -13.39 -34.98
N ASP A 373 6.40 -13.83 -34.88
CA ASP A 373 7.14 -13.87 -33.62
C ASP A 373 7.53 -12.46 -33.14
N TYR A 374 8.04 -11.60 -34.03
CA TYR A 374 8.37 -10.21 -33.69
C TYR A 374 7.14 -9.40 -33.30
N HIS A 375 6.01 -9.60 -33.99
CA HIS A 375 4.74 -8.97 -33.61
C HIS A 375 4.30 -9.40 -32.21
N THR A 376 4.38 -10.69 -31.91
CA THR A 376 3.98 -11.24 -30.61
C THR A 376 4.88 -10.70 -29.49
N LEU A 377 6.19 -10.64 -29.72
CA LEU A 377 7.14 -10.06 -28.77
C LEU A 377 6.88 -8.57 -28.53
N THR A 378 6.81 -7.76 -29.59
CA THR A 378 6.60 -6.30 -29.50
C THR A 378 5.29 -5.94 -28.82
N THR A 379 4.19 -6.62 -29.17
CA THR A 379 2.89 -6.41 -28.51
C THR A 379 2.89 -6.86 -27.05
N SER A 380 3.56 -7.96 -26.71
CA SER A 380 3.69 -8.41 -25.32
C SER A 380 4.50 -7.42 -24.47
N LEU A 381 5.60 -6.89 -25.01
CA LEU A 381 6.42 -5.88 -24.33
C LEU A 381 5.67 -4.56 -24.16
N ALA A 382 4.90 -4.14 -25.17
CA ALA A 382 4.05 -2.95 -25.07
C ALA A 382 2.95 -3.12 -24.01
N MET A 383 2.27 -4.27 -23.97
CA MET A 383 1.27 -4.57 -22.94
C MET A 383 1.91 -4.58 -21.54
N TYR A 384 3.07 -5.20 -21.40
CA TYR A 384 3.82 -5.22 -20.15
C TYR A 384 4.21 -3.80 -19.69
N ALA A 385 4.68 -2.96 -20.62
CA ALA A 385 5.00 -1.56 -20.34
C ALA A 385 3.78 -0.74 -19.91
N CYS A 386 2.60 -0.95 -20.52
CA CYS A 386 1.36 -0.32 -20.08
C CYS A 386 0.96 -0.73 -18.65
N ILE A 387 1.12 -2.01 -18.28
CA ILE A 387 0.83 -2.49 -16.92
C ILE A 387 1.77 -1.81 -15.91
N LEU A 388 3.06 -1.75 -16.22
CA LEU A 388 4.05 -1.08 -15.38
C LEU A 388 3.78 0.42 -15.24
N ALA A 389 3.41 1.09 -16.33
CA ALA A 389 3.02 2.51 -16.32
C ALA A 389 1.79 2.74 -15.44
N TYR A 390 0.80 1.84 -15.49
CA TYR A 390 -0.37 1.89 -14.61
C TYR A 390 0.03 1.75 -13.13
N PHE A 391 0.92 0.81 -12.79
CA PHE A 391 1.41 0.69 -11.42
C PHE A 391 2.15 1.95 -10.94
N TYR A 392 2.99 2.55 -11.79
CA TYR A 392 3.66 3.80 -11.47
C TYR A 392 2.67 4.94 -11.21
N LEU A 393 1.62 5.04 -12.03
CA LEU A 393 0.54 6.00 -11.85
C LEU A 393 -0.19 5.79 -10.51
N CYS A 394 -0.53 4.54 -10.16
CA CYS A 394 -1.24 4.23 -8.92
C CYS A 394 -0.42 4.51 -7.66
N ASP A 395 0.89 4.22 -7.68
CA ASP A 395 1.71 4.26 -6.46
C ASP A 395 2.44 5.60 -6.30
N ARG A 396 3.17 6.04 -7.33
CA ARG A 396 4.11 7.18 -7.23
C ARG A 396 3.47 8.54 -7.51
N THR A 397 2.24 8.58 -8.00
CA THR A 397 1.52 9.84 -8.22
C THR A 397 0.36 10.00 -7.25
N ASN A 398 -0.09 11.24 -7.05
CA ASN A 398 -1.32 11.55 -6.31
C ASN A 398 -2.56 11.53 -7.23
N PHE A 399 -2.45 10.86 -8.39
CA PHE A 399 -3.52 10.80 -9.38
C PHE A 399 -4.75 10.06 -8.84
N PHE A 400 -4.52 8.92 -8.19
CA PHE A 400 -5.56 8.21 -7.45
C PHE A 400 -5.52 8.61 -5.97
N MET A 401 -6.70 8.58 -5.36
CA MET A 401 -6.88 8.89 -3.94
C MET A 401 -6.25 7.81 -3.08
N LYS A 402 -5.56 8.23 -2.02
CA LYS A 402 -4.91 7.34 -1.05
C LYS A 402 -5.61 7.44 0.30
N GLU A 403 -5.75 6.32 0.99
CA GLU A 403 -6.44 6.21 2.29
C GLU A 403 -5.63 5.32 3.24
N ASN A 404 -5.58 5.68 4.52
CA ASN A 404 -4.94 4.83 5.52
C ASN A 404 -5.75 3.56 5.73
N LYS A 405 -5.04 2.44 5.75
CA LYS A 405 -5.64 1.12 5.96
C LYS A 405 -6.24 1.04 7.36
N TYR A 406 -7.42 0.46 7.46
CA TYR A 406 -8.12 0.22 8.72
C TYR A 406 -8.73 -1.17 8.71
N TYR A 407 -8.47 -1.91 9.79
CA TYR A 407 -9.02 -3.24 9.97
C TYR A 407 -10.43 -3.16 10.56
N SER A 408 -11.38 -3.75 9.84
CA SER A 408 -12.71 -4.09 10.34
C SER A 408 -12.98 -5.55 10.05
N GLU A 409 -13.63 -6.23 11.00
CA GLU A 409 -14.00 -7.63 10.86
C GLU A 409 -14.86 -7.86 9.60
N PHE A 410 -15.84 -6.99 9.36
CA PHE A 410 -16.70 -7.10 8.18
C PHE A 410 -15.93 -6.89 6.87
N SER A 411 -15.01 -5.92 6.85
CA SER A 411 -14.19 -5.64 5.66
C SER A 411 -13.26 -6.79 5.30
N PHE A 412 -12.84 -7.61 6.28
CA PHE A 412 -11.98 -8.78 6.05
C PHE A 412 -12.77 -10.06 5.74
N TRP A 413 -13.76 -10.41 6.56
CA TRP A 413 -14.46 -11.69 6.45
C TRP A 413 -15.46 -11.75 5.28
N LEU A 414 -16.06 -10.61 4.90
CA LEU A 414 -17.05 -10.60 3.80
C LEU A 414 -16.40 -10.91 2.44
N PRO A 415 -15.30 -10.26 2.00
CA PRO A 415 -14.63 -10.64 0.76
C PRO A 415 -14.09 -12.07 0.79
N LEU A 416 -13.55 -12.53 1.93
CA LEU A 416 -13.06 -13.89 2.08
C LEU A 416 -14.19 -14.92 1.93
N GLY A 417 -15.32 -14.69 2.61
CA GLY A 417 -16.52 -15.53 2.49
C GLY A 417 -17.09 -15.52 1.08
N TYR A 418 -17.05 -14.39 0.39
CA TYR A 418 -17.48 -14.27 -1.01
C TYR A 418 -16.62 -15.11 -1.96
N ILE A 419 -15.28 -15.04 -1.84
CA ILE A 419 -14.37 -15.84 -2.67
C ILE A 419 -14.54 -17.33 -2.40
N LEU A 420 -14.70 -17.73 -1.13
CA LEU A 420 -14.95 -19.12 -0.78
C LEU A 420 -16.30 -19.62 -1.32
N ALA A 421 -17.36 -18.79 -1.24
CA ALA A 421 -18.66 -19.12 -1.80
C ALA A 421 -18.58 -19.28 -3.33
N LEU A 422 -17.92 -18.35 -4.04
CA LEU A 422 -17.70 -18.48 -5.48
C LEU A 422 -16.92 -19.76 -5.81
N GLY A 423 -15.86 -20.07 -5.05
CA GLY A 423 -15.08 -21.31 -5.23
C GLY A 423 -15.93 -22.58 -5.03
N LEU A 424 -16.88 -22.56 -4.09
CA LEU A 424 -17.79 -23.70 -3.84
C LEU A 424 -18.87 -23.87 -4.92
N PHE A 425 -19.38 -22.79 -5.50
CA PHE A 425 -20.47 -22.85 -6.49
C PHE A 425 -19.99 -22.96 -7.94
N PHE A 426 -18.75 -22.57 -8.25
CA PHE A 426 -18.17 -22.55 -9.59
C PHE A 426 -16.98 -23.52 -9.72
N THR A 427 -17.16 -24.79 -9.30
CA THR A 427 -16.17 -25.85 -9.47
C THR A 427 -16.26 -26.49 -10.86
N GLU A 428 -15.14 -26.65 -11.56
CA GLU A 428 -15.02 -27.41 -12.81
C GLU A 428 -14.40 -28.79 -12.54
N ASP A 429 -14.83 -29.81 -13.30
CA ASP A 429 -14.28 -31.16 -13.20
C ASP A 429 -12.85 -31.22 -13.78
N CYS A 430 -11.94 -31.94 -13.10
CA CYS A 430 -10.56 -32.10 -13.56
C CYS A 430 -10.47 -32.96 -14.84
N GLU A 431 -9.99 -32.38 -15.95
CA GLU A 431 -9.91 -33.05 -17.26
C GLU A 431 -8.93 -34.25 -17.28
N ARG A 432 -7.97 -34.31 -16.35
CA ARG A 432 -6.82 -35.26 -16.40
C ARG A 432 -6.85 -36.41 -15.38
N GLY A 433 -7.97 -36.58 -14.67
CA GLY A 433 -8.17 -37.65 -13.69
C GLY A 433 -7.34 -37.50 -12.39
N PRO A 434 -7.53 -38.41 -11.41
CA PRO A 434 -7.02 -38.30 -10.05
C PRO A 434 -5.53 -38.64 -9.99
N ARG A 435 -4.67 -37.63 -10.18
CA ARG A 435 -3.24 -37.70 -9.83
C ARG A 435 -2.98 -36.81 -8.63
N VAL A 436 -2.17 -37.30 -7.69
CA VAL A 436 -1.76 -36.55 -6.50
C VAL A 436 -1.16 -35.22 -6.93
N LEU A 437 -1.85 -34.13 -6.58
CA LEU A 437 -1.46 -32.74 -6.81
C LEU A 437 -1.28 -32.37 -8.29
N ASN A 438 -2.40 -32.32 -9.02
CA ASN A 438 -2.41 -31.87 -10.41
C ASN A 438 -1.95 -30.40 -10.54
N ARG A 439 -1.45 -30.05 -11.74
CA ARG A 439 -1.01 -28.68 -12.02
C ARG A 439 -2.14 -27.66 -11.85
N GLU A 440 -3.36 -28.04 -12.23
CA GLU A 440 -4.58 -27.25 -12.06
C GLU A 440 -4.88 -26.99 -10.58
N GLN A 441 -4.85 -28.01 -9.72
CA GLN A 441 -5.04 -27.85 -8.27
C GLN A 441 -3.97 -26.95 -7.63
N THR A 442 -2.72 -27.07 -8.09
CA THR A 442 -1.62 -26.21 -7.64
C THR A 442 -1.82 -24.75 -8.07
N ASP A 443 -2.29 -24.53 -9.29
CA ASP A 443 -2.54 -23.20 -9.83
C ASP A 443 -3.80 -22.56 -9.19
N GLU A 444 -4.83 -23.35 -8.84
CA GLU A 444 -5.99 -22.93 -8.05
C GLU A 444 -5.57 -22.47 -6.65
N TRP A 445 -4.79 -23.29 -5.93
CA TRP A 445 -4.31 -22.94 -4.60
C TRP A 445 -3.44 -21.67 -4.60
N ARG A 446 -2.62 -21.49 -5.64
CA ARG A 446 -1.86 -20.24 -5.84
C ARG A 446 -2.78 -19.04 -6.06
N GLY A 447 -3.87 -19.20 -6.81
CA GLY A 447 -4.88 -18.15 -7.02
C GLY A 447 -5.62 -17.79 -5.72
N LEU A 448 -6.03 -18.79 -4.93
CA LEU A 448 -6.63 -18.58 -3.63
C LEU A 448 -5.67 -17.85 -2.68
N MET A 449 -4.41 -18.29 -2.64
CA MET A 449 -3.35 -17.62 -1.87
C MET A 449 -3.23 -16.15 -2.26
N GLN A 450 -3.11 -15.83 -3.56
CA GLN A 450 -2.98 -14.45 -4.02
C GLN A 450 -4.17 -13.59 -3.61
N SER A 451 -5.38 -14.17 -3.65
CA SER A 451 -6.60 -13.48 -3.24
C SER A 451 -6.64 -13.19 -1.73
N VAL A 452 -6.26 -14.16 -0.90
CA VAL A 452 -6.19 -13.98 0.57
C VAL A 452 -5.12 -12.95 0.95
N VAL A 453 -3.94 -13.01 0.30
CA VAL A 453 -2.86 -12.04 0.50
C VAL A 453 -3.31 -10.62 0.13
N LEU A 454 -4.06 -10.48 -0.97
CA LEU A 454 -4.61 -9.19 -1.38
C LEU A 454 -5.61 -8.65 -0.35
N ILE A 455 -6.58 -9.47 0.08
CA ILE A 455 -7.57 -9.07 1.09
C ILE A 455 -6.84 -8.62 2.36
N TYR A 456 -5.90 -9.42 2.86
CA TYR A 456 -5.10 -9.10 4.04
C TYR A 456 -4.40 -7.74 3.96
N HIS A 457 -3.74 -7.44 2.83
CA HIS A 457 -2.99 -6.20 2.66
C HIS A 457 -3.86 -4.98 2.39
N VAL A 458 -5.04 -5.15 1.79
CA VAL A 458 -6.01 -4.07 1.56
C VAL A 458 -6.74 -3.70 2.85
N THR A 459 -7.13 -4.69 3.67
CA THR A 459 -7.86 -4.44 4.91
C THR A 459 -6.96 -4.10 6.10
N GLY A 460 -5.62 -4.13 5.94
CA GLY A 460 -4.69 -3.84 7.03
C GLY A 460 -4.79 -4.84 8.19
N ALA A 461 -5.09 -6.11 7.91
CA ALA A 461 -5.31 -7.13 8.94
C ALA A 461 -4.02 -7.60 9.67
N SER A 462 -2.90 -6.89 9.49
CA SER A 462 -1.62 -7.16 10.14
C SER A 462 -1.65 -7.02 11.65
N ASN A 463 -2.58 -6.23 12.18
CA ASN A 463 -2.69 -5.95 13.61
C ASN A 463 -3.34 -7.13 14.38
N VAL A 464 -3.95 -8.08 13.68
CA VAL A 464 -4.60 -9.25 14.29
C VAL A 464 -3.68 -10.46 14.17
N LEU A 465 -3.12 -10.89 15.31
CA LEU A 465 -2.11 -11.95 15.38
C LEU A 465 -2.57 -13.27 14.73
N PRO A 466 -3.77 -13.82 15.01
CA PRO A 466 -4.22 -15.06 14.36
C PRO A 466 -4.27 -14.96 12.82
N ILE A 467 -4.78 -13.84 12.29
CA ILE A 467 -4.89 -13.63 10.84
C ILE A 467 -3.49 -13.54 10.22
N TYR A 468 -2.59 -12.80 10.87
CA TYR A 468 -1.19 -12.69 10.47
C TYR A 468 -0.49 -14.07 10.41
N MET A 469 -0.71 -14.92 11.41
CA MET A 469 -0.12 -16.26 11.44
C MET A 469 -0.71 -17.18 10.37
N HIS A 470 -2.01 -17.07 10.06
CA HIS A 470 -2.62 -17.80 8.95
C HIS A 470 -2.09 -17.35 7.58
N LEU A 471 -1.85 -16.06 7.39
CA LEU A 471 -1.18 -15.57 6.18
C LEU A 471 0.24 -16.16 6.04
N ARG A 472 0.98 -16.22 7.15
CA ARG A 472 2.30 -16.86 7.18
C ARG A 472 2.23 -18.33 6.80
N LEU A 473 1.27 -19.08 7.35
CA LEU A 473 1.01 -20.47 6.95
C LEU A 473 0.79 -20.61 5.44
N ILE A 474 0.02 -19.71 4.82
CA ILE A 474 -0.20 -19.70 3.37
C ILE A 474 1.12 -19.44 2.62
N ASN A 475 1.91 -18.45 3.03
CA ASN A 475 3.21 -18.15 2.41
C ASN A 475 4.21 -19.31 2.52
N SER A 476 4.34 -19.92 3.70
CA SER A 476 5.21 -21.07 3.93
C SER A 476 4.74 -22.30 3.16
N SER A 477 3.44 -22.48 3.03
CA SER A 477 2.84 -23.54 2.23
C SER A 477 3.14 -23.38 0.74
N TYR A 478 3.23 -22.15 0.22
CA TYR A 478 3.72 -21.89 -1.14
C TYR A 478 5.18 -22.31 -1.30
N LEU A 479 6.04 -21.98 -0.34
CA LEU A 479 7.45 -22.39 -0.34
C LEU A 479 7.59 -23.92 -0.28
N PHE A 480 6.78 -24.56 0.57
CA PHE A 480 6.68 -26.03 0.63
C PHE A 480 6.29 -26.61 -0.75
N LEU A 481 5.26 -26.07 -1.38
CA LEU A 481 4.79 -26.52 -2.70
C LEU A 481 5.83 -26.28 -3.81
N SER A 482 6.55 -25.17 -3.73
CA SER A 482 7.66 -24.85 -4.61
C SER A 482 8.78 -25.90 -4.48
N GLY A 483 9.18 -26.21 -3.24
CA GLY A 483 10.15 -27.27 -2.93
C GLY A 483 9.74 -28.63 -3.48
N TYR A 484 8.49 -29.03 -3.22
CA TYR A 484 7.89 -30.27 -3.74
C TYR A 484 7.90 -30.31 -5.28
N GLY A 485 7.38 -29.28 -5.95
CA GLY A 485 7.25 -29.25 -7.41
C GLY A 485 8.60 -29.24 -8.12
N HIS A 486 9.58 -28.48 -7.60
CA HIS A 486 10.93 -28.48 -8.14
C HIS A 486 11.62 -29.84 -7.94
N PHE A 487 11.49 -30.44 -6.76
CA PHE A 487 12.01 -31.79 -6.49
C PHE A 487 11.41 -32.83 -7.45
N CYS A 488 10.09 -32.89 -7.58
CA CYS A 488 9.41 -33.84 -8.47
C CYS A 488 9.87 -33.68 -9.92
N TYR A 489 10.06 -32.46 -10.41
CA TYR A 489 10.59 -32.26 -11.75
C TYR A 489 12.03 -32.78 -11.87
N PHE A 490 12.94 -32.40 -10.96
CA PHE A 490 14.33 -32.85 -11.01
C PHE A 490 14.43 -34.37 -10.91
N TRP A 491 13.56 -34.96 -10.09
CA TRP A 491 13.43 -36.40 -9.96
C TRP A 491 12.99 -37.06 -11.28
N GLN A 492 11.93 -36.55 -11.92
CA GLN A 492 11.38 -37.17 -13.12
C GLN A 492 12.26 -36.99 -14.35
N THR A 493 12.77 -35.77 -14.57
CA THR A 493 13.48 -35.39 -15.81
C THR A 493 14.99 -35.53 -15.73
N GLY A 494 15.58 -35.45 -14.52
CA GLY A 494 17.04 -35.35 -14.35
C GLY A 494 17.66 -34.06 -14.91
N ASP A 495 16.87 -33.10 -15.41
CA ASP A 495 17.38 -31.89 -16.05
C ASP A 495 17.74 -30.80 -15.04
N VAL A 496 19.05 -30.66 -14.81
CA VAL A 496 19.69 -29.63 -13.98
C VAL A 496 20.54 -28.70 -14.86
N SER A 497 20.02 -28.31 -16.02
CA SER A 497 20.69 -27.38 -16.93
C SER A 497 20.67 -25.93 -16.43
N LEU A 498 21.73 -25.17 -16.76
CA LEU A 498 21.79 -23.73 -16.51
C LEU A 498 20.69 -22.96 -17.25
N VAL A 499 20.26 -23.43 -18.42
CA VAL A 499 19.16 -22.84 -19.20
C VAL A 499 17.87 -22.87 -18.40
N ARG A 500 17.58 -24.00 -17.73
CA ARG A 500 16.39 -24.12 -16.88
C ARG A 500 16.50 -23.22 -15.66
N PHE A 501 17.66 -23.17 -15.01
CA PHE A 501 17.92 -22.26 -13.90
C PHE A 501 17.60 -20.81 -14.27
N ALA A 502 18.15 -20.32 -15.40
CA ALA A 502 17.91 -18.97 -15.89
C ALA A 502 16.42 -18.73 -16.24
N ARG A 503 15.75 -19.69 -16.88
CA ARG A 503 14.32 -19.58 -17.24
C ARG A 503 13.41 -19.47 -16.01
N VAL A 504 13.67 -20.24 -14.96
CA VAL A 504 12.90 -20.20 -13.71
C VAL A 504 13.14 -18.89 -12.98
N LEU A 505 14.39 -18.48 -12.81
CA LEU A 505 14.71 -17.20 -12.16
C LEU A 505 14.13 -16.00 -12.92
N PHE A 506 14.21 -15.99 -14.24
CA PHE A 506 13.60 -14.95 -15.06
C PHE A 506 12.09 -14.88 -14.83
N ARG A 507 11.39 -16.02 -14.87
CA ARG A 507 9.94 -16.08 -14.66
C ARG A 507 9.52 -15.55 -13.28
N ILE A 508 10.29 -15.85 -12.24
CA ILE A 508 9.99 -15.43 -10.87
C ILE A 508 10.27 -13.93 -10.68
N ASN A 509 11.32 -13.40 -11.31
CA ASN A 509 11.85 -12.07 -11.01
C ASN A 509 11.51 -10.96 -12.00
N LEU A 510 11.02 -11.30 -13.21
CA LEU A 510 10.78 -10.31 -14.27
C LEU A 510 9.97 -9.11 -13.78
N LEU A 511 8.82 -9.35 -13.15
CA LEU A 511 7.94 -8.30 -12.66
C LEU A 511 8.60 -7.49 -11.54
N THR A 512 9.18 -8.17 -10.56
CA THR A 512 9.79 -7.54 -9.36
C THR A 512 10.96 -6.65 -9.72
N VAL A 513 11.89 -7.14 -10.54
CA VAL A 513 13.06 -6.36 -10.96
C VAL A 513 12.61 -5.15 -11.76
N SER A 514 11.63 -5.30 -12.65
CA SER A 514 11.08 -4.17 -13.41
C SER A 514 10.43 -3.14 -12.48
N LEU A 515 9.70 -3.58 -11.45
CA LEU A 515 9.12 -2.70 -10.43
C LEU A 515 10.19 -2.01 -9.59
N CYS A 516 11.26 -2.70 -9.18
CA CYS A 516 12.37 -2.09 -8.45
C CYS A 516 13.02 -0.94 -9.24
N LEU A 517 13.25 -1.17 -10.54
CA LEU A 517 13.82 -0.19 -11.46
C LEU A 517 12.90 1.01 -11.72
N LEU A 518 11.59 0.77 -11.81
CA LEU A 518 10.59 1.81 -12.07
C LEU A 518 10.26 2.62 -10.80
N MET A 519 10.13 1.95 -9.66
CA MET A 519 9.75 2.56 -8.39
C MET A 519 10.94 3.12 -7.60
N ASN A 520 12.18 2.84 -8.01
CA ASN A 520 13.41 3.16 -7.27
C ASN A 520 13.35 2.65 -5.83
N ARG A 521 13.05 1.36 -5.69
CA ARG A 521 13.04 0.65 -4.41
C ARG A 521 14.01 -0.53 -4.47
N PRO A 522 14.68 -0.86 -3.35
CA PRO A 522 15.61 -1.98 -3.30
C PRO A 522 14.85 -3.30 -3.53
N TYR A 523 15.55 -4.32 -4.04
CA TYR A 523 14.96 -5.64 -4.34
C TYR A 523 14.27 -6.29 -3.12
N GLN A 524 14.82 -6.04 -1.93
CA GLN A 524 14.30 -6.52 -0.66
C GLN A 524 12.92 -5.94 -0.29
N PHE A 525 12.52 -4.80 -0.85
CA PHE A 525 11.18 -4.23 -0.63
C PHE A 525 10.07 -5.23 -1.02
N TYR A 526 10.32 -6.03 -2.05
CA TYR A 526 9.43 -7.11 -2.50
C TYR A 526 9.83 -8.47 -1.92
N HIS A 527 10.20 -8.51 -0.63
CA HIS A 527 10.87 -9.59 0.11
C HIS A 527 10.44 -11.04 -0.19
N PHE A 528 9.16 -11.30 -0.51
CA PHE A 528 8.68 -12.65 -0.84
C PHE A 528 9.37 -13.24 -2.07
N ILE A 529 9.64 -12.43 -3.10
CA ILE A 529 10.19 -12.90 -4.37
C ILE A 529 11.71 -13.18 -4.29
N PRO A 530 12.53 -12.33 -3.63
CA PRO A 530 13.88 -12.67 -3.19
C PRO A 530 13.92 -13.98 -2.39
N LEU A 531 12.99 -14.18 -1.46
CA LEU A 531 12.91 -15.39 -0.63
C LEU A 531 12.66 -16.65 -1.46
N VAL A 532 11.67 -16.63 -2.38
CA VAL A 532 11.39 -17.76 -3.28
C VAL A 532 12.58 -18.04 -4.20
N SER A 533 13.24 -17.00 -4.73
CA SER A 533 14.41 -17.15 -5.59
C SER A 533 15.60 -17.77 -4.86
N PHE A 534 15.83 -17.36 -3.61
CA PHE A 534 16.84 -17.94 -2.73
C PHE A 534 16.58 -19.44 -2.47
N TRP A 535 15.36 -19.79 -2.08
CA TRP A 535 15.04 -21.20 -1.82
C TRP A 535 15.04 -22.07 -3.07
N PHE A 536 14.67 -21.51 -4.23
CA PHE A 536 14.86 -22.20 -5.51
C PHE A 536 16.34 -22.46 -5.80
N LEU A 537 17.22 -21.48 -5.55
CA LEU A 537 18.67 -21.66 -5.69
C LEU A 537 19.17 -22.79 -4.77
N VAL A 538 18.75 -22.82 -3.50
CA VAL A 538 19.10 -23.88 -2.55
C VAL A 538 18.62 -25.25 -3.05
N ALA A 539 17.37 -25.36 -3.51
CA ALA A 539 16.84 -26.61 -4.06
C ALA A 539 17.56 -27.05 -5.35
N TYR A 540 17.92 -26.10 -6.22
CA TYR A 540 18.71 -26.36 -7.43
C TYR A 540 20.11 -26.87 -7.08
N VAL A 541 20.81 -26.24 -6.13
CA VAL A 541 22.13 -26.69 -5.66
C VAL A 541 22.06 -28.09 -5.05
N LEU A 542 21.03 -28.39 -4.25
CA LEU A 542 20.81 -29.72 -3.68
C LEU A 542 20.69 -30.82 -4.75
N ALA A 543 19.95 -30.52 -5.83
CA ALA A 543 19.79 -31.42 -6.97
C ALA A 543 21.07 -31.52 -7.83
N TRP A 544 21.82 -30.43 -7.96
CA TRP A 544 23.04 -30.34 -8.76
C TRP A 544 24.22 -31.10 -8.13
N LEU A 545 24.36 -31.05 -6.80
CA LEU A 545 25.46 -31.69 -6.07
C LEU A 545 25.52 -33.21 -6.36
N PRO A 546 26.71 -33.79 -6.58
CA PRO A 546 26.85 -35.25 -6.73
C PRO A 546 26.63 -35.97 -5.38
N PRO A 547 26.09 -37.21 -5.36
CA PRO A 547 25.54 -37.97 -6.49
C PRO A 547 24.18 -37.41 -6.95
N ARG A 548 23.95 -37.38 -8.28
CA ARG A 548 22.70 -36.90 -8.85
C ARG A 548 21.60 -37.93 -8.62
N VAL A 549 20.51 -37.51 -7.98
CA VAL A 549 19.40 -38.40 -7.63
C VAL A 549 18.21 -38.05 -8.53
N TYR A 550 17.84 -38.98 -9.40
CA TYR A 550 16.70 -38.88 -10.31
C TYR A 550 16.14 -40.28 -10.61
N SER A 551 15.02 -40.37 -11.32
CA SER A 551 14.32 -41.60 -11.66
C SER A 551 15.23 -42.67 -12.28
N GLY A 552 16.15 -42.28 -13.19
CA GLY A 552 17.13 -43.20 -13.78
C GLY A 552 18.20 -43.69 -12.79
N SER A 553 18.60 -42.86 -11.82
CA SER A 553 19.49 -43.28 -10.73
C SER A 553 18.88 -44.38 -9.87
N LEU A 554 17.54 -44.43 -9.77
CA LEU A 554 16.84 -45.51 -9.07
C LEU A 554 16.99 -46.87 -9.79
N ALA A 555 17.06 -46.86 -11.13
CA ALA A 555 17.28 -48.05 -11.94
C ALA A 555 18.74 -48.55 -11.82
N GLU A 556 19.69 -47.63 -11.70
CA GLU A 556 21.13 -47.96 -11.60
C GLU A 556 21.59 -48.33 -10.17
N TYR A 557 21.13 -47.61 -9.15
CA TYR A 557 21.62 -47.72 -7.76
C TYR A 557 20.60 -48.30 -6.78
N GLY A 558 19.39 -48.62 -7.23
CA GLY A 558 18.34 -49.21 -6.39
C GLY A 558 17.97 -48.34 -5.17
N PRO A 559 17.76 -48.93 -3.97
CA PRO A 559 17.35 -48.18 -2.78
C PRO A 559 18.44 -47.23 -2.24
N ARG A 560 19.71 -47.38 -2.67
CA ARG A 560 20.81 -46.49 -2.24
C ARG A 560 20.62 -45.05 -2.71
N ALA A 561 19.91 -44.84 -3.82
CA ALA A 561 19.55 -43.50 -4.31
C ALA A 561 18.70 -42.71 -3.29
N LEU A 562 17.78 -43.39 -2.57
CA LEU A 562 16.98 -42.77 -1.51
C LEU A 562 17.82 -42.46 -0.28
N LEU A 563 18.82 -43.30 0.05
CA LEU A 563 19.77 -43.02 1.13
C LEU A 563 20.61 -41.78 0.83
N TYR A 564 21.13 -41.63 -0.39
CA TYR A 564 21.87 -40.43 -0.79
C TYR A 564 21.01 -39.16 -0.71
N LEU A 565 19.72 -39.26 -1.07
CA LEU A 565 18.79 -38.16 -0.91
C LEU A 565 18.55 -37.80 0.57
N ALA A 566 18.40 -38.80 1.44
CA ALA A 566 18.25 -38.59 2.89
C ALA A 566 19.48 -37.89 3.49
N ILE A 567 20.69 -38.32 3.12
CA ILE A 567 21.94 -37.69 3.57
C ILE A 567 22.00 -36.22 3.12
N LYS A 568 21.64 -35.94 1.87
CA LYS A 568 21.57 -34.56 1.35
C LYS A 568 20.58 -33.70 2.12
N LEU A 569 19.40 -34.23 2.45
CA LEU A 569 18.39 -33.51 3.24
C LEU A 569 18.87 -33.23 4.67
N ILE A 570 19.49 -34.22 5.33
CA ILE A 570 20.07 -34.02 6.66
C ILE A 570 21.15 -32.94 6.62
N GLY A 571 22.05 -32.99 5.62
CA GLY A 571 23.08 -31.98 5.42
C GLY A 571 22.50 -30.58 5.20
N LEU A 572 21.45 -30.46 4.39
CA LEU A 572 20.74 -29.19 4.19
C LEU A 572 20.15 -28.65 5.50
N LEU A 573 19.45 -29.50 6.27
CA LEU A 573 18.89 -29.12 7.56
C LEU A 573 19.98 -28.70 8.55
N SER A 574 21.11 -29.40 8.61
CA SER A 574 22.25 -29.00 9.44
C SER A 574 22.80 -27.62 9.07
N ILE A 575 22.95 -27.31 7.78
CA ILE A 575 23.42 -26.00 7.32
C ILE A 575 22.42 -24.90 7.72
N ILE A 576 21.12 -25.14 7.54
CA ILE A 576 20.07 -24.20 7.95
C ILE A 576 20.14 -23.93 9.45
N THR A 577 20.27 -24.98 10.27
CA THR A 577 20.37 -24.83 11.73
C THR A 577 21.62 -24.05 12.15
N ILE A 578 22.77 -24.29 11.51
CA ILE A 578 24.01 -23.55 11.81
C ILE A 578 23.84 -22.06 11.48
N LEU A 579 23.26 -21.73 10.33
CA LEU A 579 22.97 -20.35 9.93
C LEU A 579 21.97 -19.66 10.88
N TYR A 580 20.99 -20.40 11.39
CA TYR A 580 20.02 -19.89 12.36
C TYR A 580 20.64 -19.64 13.73
N MET A 581 21.43 -20.57 14.25
CA MET A 581 22.03 -20.48 15.58
C MET A 581 23.12 -19.39 15.69
N SER A 582 23.66 -18.92 14.56
CA SER A 582 24.71 -17.90 14.54
C SER A 582 24.29 -16.70 13.68
N GLU A 583 23.67 -15.71 14.32
CA GLU A 583 23.29 -14.44 13.70
C GLU A 583 24.51 -13.71 13.09
N VAL A 584 25.62 -13.64 13.82
CA VAL A 584 26.87 -13.03 13.33
C VAL A 584 27.41 -13.73 12.08
N PHE A 585 27.29 -15.06 12.01
CA PHE A 585 27.70 -15.79 10.81
C PHE A 585 26.76 -15.52 9.64
N PHE A 586 25.45 -15.46 9.88
CA PHE A 586 24.45 -15.09 8.88
C PHE A 586 24.74 -13.70 8.30
N GLU A 587 24.93 -12.69 9.16
CA GLU A 587 25.25 -11.32 8.73
C GLU A 587 26.51 -11.30 7.85
N LYS A 588 27.60 -11.96 8.28
CA LYS A 588 28.84 -12.02 7.50
C LYS A 588 28.63 -12.65 6.12
N VAL A 589 27.85 -13.73 6.02
CA VAL A 589 27.58 -14.38 4.74
C VAL A 589 26.84 -13.44 3.79
N PHE A 590 25.78 -12.78 4.26
CA PHE A 590 24.91 -12.00 3.39
C PHE A 590 25.36 -10.54 3.18
N VAL A 591 26.24 -10.00 4.03
CA VAL A 591 26.88 -8.68 3.84
C VAL A 591 28.11 -8.77 2.92
N THR A 592 28.61 -9.97 2.61
CA THR A 592 29.68 -10.14 1.60
C THR A 592 29.13 -10.10 0.17
N ARG A 593 29.96 -9.64 -0.78
CA ARG A 593 29.60 -9.69 -2.21
C ARG A 593 29.61 -11.15 -2.70
N PRO A 594 28.63 -11.59 -3.51
CA PRO A 594 27.65 -10.77 -4.24
C PRO A 594 26.35 -10.47 -3.49
N TRP A 595 26.09 -11.12 -2.36
CA TRP A 595 24.82 -11.07 -1.63
C TRP A 595 24.44 -9.68 -1.12
N LYS A 596 25.43 -8.85 -0.76
CA LYS A 596 25.21 -7.47 -0.34
C LYS A 596 24.32 -6.68 -1.30
N ALA A 597 24.54 -6.82 -2.61
CA ALA A 597 23.80 -6.05 -3.61
C ALA A 597 22.32 -6.49 -3.74
N LEU A 598 21.97 -7.68 -3.25
CA LEU A 598 20.64 -8.27 -3.40
C LEU A 598 19.80 -8.14 -2.13
N PHE A 599 20.40 -8.38 -0.96
CA PHE A 599 19.68 -8.59 0.29
C PHE A 599 19.92 -7.53 1.36
N VAL A 600 20.86 -6.61 1.15
CA VAL A 600 21.14 -5.52 2.09
C VAL A 600 20.44 -4.25 1.62
N THR A 601 19.77 -3.57 2.55
CA THR A 601 19.07 -2.30 2.28
C THR A 601 20.07 -1.16 2.06
N THR A 602 19.57 0.00 1.60
CA THR A 602 20.39 1.20 1.38
C THR A 602 21.07 1.71 2.65
N ASP A 603 20.51 1.38 3.82
CA ASP A 603 21.01 1.78 5.14
C ASP A 603 21.95 0.72 5.75
N ASP A 604 22.43 -0.24 4.95
CA ASP A 604 23.23 -1.39 5.37
C ASP A 604 22.53 -2.30 6.42
N ASP A 605 21.21 -2.22 6.55
CA ASP A 605 20.41 -3.07 7.44
C ASP A 605 19.97 -4.37 6.73
N ILE A 606 20.13 -5.50 7.44
CA ILE A 606 19.79 -6.86 7.00
C ILE A 606 18.66 -7.48 7.84
N TRP A 607 18.17 -6.77 8.86
CA TRP A 607 17.20 -7.28 9.80
C TRP A 607 15.94 -7.83 9.11
N GLU A 608 15.44 -7.13 8.08
CA GLU A 608 14.27 -7.60 7.33
C GLU A 608 14.54 -8.92 6.61
N TRP A 609 15.69 -9.09 5.97
CA TRP A 609 16.06 -10.34 5.31
C TRP A 609 16.19 -11.49 6.31
N TRP A 610 16.91 -11.25 7.41
CA TRP A 610 17.07 -12.24 8.47
C TRP A 610 15.73 -12.67 9.08
N SER A 611 14.87 -11.69 9.40
CA SER A 611 13.54 -11.93 9.97
C SER A 611 12.67 -12.80 9.07
N ARG A 612 12.64 -12.53 7.76
CA ARG A 612 11.86 -13.32 6.79
C ARG A 612 12.46 -14.71 6.57
N TRP A 613 13.77 -14.80 6.40
CA TRP A 613 14.47 -16.07 6.19
C TRP A 613 14.28 -17.03 7.38
N ARG A 614 14.40 -16.48 8.61
CA ARG A 614 14.28 -17.23 9.86
C ARG A 614 12.95 -17.98 9.95
N VAL A 615 11.85 -17.34 9.57
CA VAL A 615 10.48 -17.87 9.72
C VAL A 615 10.24 -19.05 8.78
N ASP A 616 10.74 -18.97 7.55
CA ASP A 616 10.47 -19.96 6.50
C ASP A 616 11.59 -20.98 6.31
N ARG A 617 12.52 -21.05 7.27
CA ARG A 617 13.80 -21.77 7.17
C ARG A 617 13.69 -23.25 6.78
N TYR A 618 12.62 -23.94 7.17
CA TYR A 618 12.44 -25.36 6.88
C TYR A 618 11.38 -25.67 5.81
N SER A 619 10.59 -24.68 5.38
CA SER A 619 9.41 -24.89 4.52
C SER A 619 9.74 -25.64 3.22
N VAL A 620 10.81 -25.24 2.53
CA VAL A 620 11.25 -25.89 1.28
C VAL A 620 11.84 -27.27 1.53
N ALA A 621 12.64 -27.44 2.58
CA ALA A 621 13.21 -28.73 2.95
C ALA A 621 12.11 -29.76 3.27
N PHE A 622 11.06 -29.33 3.98
CA PHE A 622 9.88 -30.16 4.23
C PHE A 622 9.15 -30.53 2.93
N GLY A 623 9.03 -29.60 1.98
CA GLY A 623 8.43 -29.89 0.67
C GLY A 623 9.20 -30.94 -0.14
N VAL A 624 10.54 -30.84 -0.16
CA VAL A 624 11.41 -31.83 -0.80
C VAL A 624 11.30 -33.19 -0.08
N ALA A 625 11.33 -33.19 1.26
CA ALA A 625 11.20 -34.41 2.06
C ALA A 625 9.84 -35.09 1.87
N PHE A 626 8.76 -34.32 1.78
CA PHE A 626 7.43 -34.83 1.50
C PHE A 626 7.34 -35.48 0.11
N GLY A 627 7.92 -34.84 -0.92
CA GLY A 627 8.00 -35.44 -2.26
C GLY A 627 8.79 -36.74 -2.29
N ALA A 628 9.91 -36.80 -1.56
CA ALA A 628 10.70 -38.01 -1.40
C ALA A 628 9.93 -39.11 -0.65
N GLY A 629 9.18 -38.75 0.40
CA GLY A 629 8.35 -39.65 1.17
C GLY A 629 7.20 -40.24 0.35
N LEU A 630 6.50 -39.42 -0.44
CA LEU A 630 5.45 -39.89 -1.34
C LEU A 630 5.97 -40.91 -2.36
N LEU A 631 7.15 -40.66 -2.93
CA LEU A 631 7.80 -41.60 -3.83
C LEU A 631 8.15 -42.92 -3.12
N ALA A 632 8.66 -42.86 -1.89
CA ALA A 632 8.96 -44.05 -1.10
C ALA A 632 7.69 -44.86 -0.79
N LEU A 633 6.59 -44.19 -0.44
CA LEU A 633 5.29 -44.81 -0.16
C LEU A 633 4.66 -45.45 -1.40
N GLN A 634 4.73 -44.79 -2.56
CA GLN A 634 4.29 -45.36 -3.84
C GLN A 634 5.02 -46.67 -4.17
N ARG A 635 6.26 -46.84 -3.70
CA ARG A 635 7.03 -48.06 -3.91
C ARG A 635 6.66 -49.20 -2.95
N LEU A 636 6.05 -48.89 -1.81
CA LEU A 636 5.61 -49.87 -0.82
C LEU A 636 4.17 -50.36 -1.07
N ASP A 637 3.55 -49.96 -2.19
CA ASP A 637 2.11 -50.13 -2.50
C ASP A 637 1.16 -49.64 -1.38
N HIS A 638 1.70 -48.92 -0.40
CA HIS A 638 0.96 -48.29 0.68
C HIS A 638 0.66 -46.86 0.28
N VAL A 639 -0.26 -46.69 -0.67
CA VAL A 639 -0.94 -45.40 -0.83
C VAL A 639 -1.97 -45.33 0.29
N PRO A 640 -1.87 -44.40 1.25
CA PRO A 640 -2.83 -44.32 2.34
C PRO A 640 -4.20 -43.95 1.78
N GLY A 641 -5.06 -44.95 1.60
CA GLY A 641 -6.48 -44.78 1.32
C GLY A 641 -7.23 -44.30 2.57
N SER A 642 -6.86 -43.13 3.12
CA SER A 642 -7.44 -42.68 4.38
C SER A 642 -8.82 -42.08 4.14
N LEU A 643 -9.87 -42.79 4.54
CA LEU A 643 -11.23 -42.25 4.66
C LEU A 643 -11.28 -41.06 5.65
N PHE A 644 -10.24 -40.91 6.48
CA PHE A 644 -10.07 -39.86 7.48
C PHE A 644 -9.25 -38.65 6.99
N ALA A 645 -8.82 -38.59 5.73
CA ALA A 645 -8.10 -37.43 5.18
C ALA A 645 -8.76 -36.05 5.45
N PRO A 646 -10.09 -35.86 5.29
CA PRO A 646 -10.75 -34.58 5.63
C PRO A 646 -10.73 -34.31 7.13
N LEU A 647 -10.91 -35.33 7.96
CA LEU A 647 -10.84 -35.19 9.41
C LEU A 647 -9.43 -34.78 9.86
N VAL A 648 -8.39 -35.40 9.31
CA VAL A 648 -6.99 -35.06 9.61
C VAL A 648 -6.67 -33.63 9.18
N ALA A 649 -7.10 -33.21 7.98
CA ALA A 649 -6.92 -31.84 7.51
C ALA A 649 -7.63 -30.82 8.42
N LEU A 650 -8.89 -31.07 8.78
CA LEU A 650 -9.64 -30.19 9.69
C LEU A 650 -9.02 -30.13 11.09
N VAL A 651 -8.62 -31.27 11.65
CA VAL A 651 -7.96 -31.32 12.97
C VAL A 651 -6.61 -30.59 12.92
N SER A 652 -5.83 -30.76 11.84
CA SER A 652 -4.55 -30.06 11.68
C SER A 652 -4.73 -28.54 11.60
N LEU A 653 -5.75 -28.07 10.88
CA LEU A 653 -6.05 -26.65 10.76
C LEU A 653 -6.58 -26.09 12.08
N ALA A 654 -7.50 -26.79 12.74
CA ALA A 654 -8.04 -26.40 14.04
C ALA A 654 -6.96 -26.35 15.12
N ALA A 655 -6.04 -27.32 15.14
CA ALA A 655 -4.90 -27.32 16.05
C ALA A 655 -3.97 -26.14 15.79
N TYR A 656 -3.69 -25.82 14.51
CA TYR A 656 -2.90 -24.66 14.15
C TYR A 656 -3.59 -23.35 14.56
N THR A 657 -4.88 -23.18 14.27
CA THR A 657 -5.66 -22.00 14.70
C THR A 657 -5.68 -21.87 16.22
N THR A 658 -5.90 -22.96 16.95
CA THR A 658 -5.88 -22.97 18.42
C THR A 658 -4.52 -22.51 18.94
N PHE A 659 -3.42 -23.01 18.37
CA PHE A 659 -2.07 -22.53 18.67
C PHE A 659 -1.92 -21.01 18.43
N THR A 660 -2.43 -20.49 17.30
CA THR A 660 -2.30 -19.05 17.00
C THR A 660 -3.12 -18.15 17.92
N ILE A 661 -4.24 -18.64 18.45
CA ILE A 661 -5.07 -17.90 19.41
C ILE A 661 -4.43 -17.89 20.80
N LEU A 662 -3.79 -19.00 21.20
CA LEU A 662 -3.14 -19.15 22.51
C LEU A 662 -1.78 -18.45 22.61
N CYS A 663 -1.24 -17.98 21.50
CA CYS A 663 0.07 -17.38 21.42
C CYS A 663 0.07 -15.93 21.93
N VAL A 664 1.04 -15.57 22.76
CA VAL A 664 1.07 -14.27 23.47
C VAL A 664 1.76 -13.19 22.64
N SER A 665 2.84 -13.53 21.93
CA SER A 665 3.64 -12.58 21.15
C SER A 665 3.89 -13.04 19.73
N THR A 666 4.10 -12.08 18.82
CA THR A 666 4.50 -12.39 17.43
C THR A 666 5.81 -13.17 17.40
N ALA A 667 6.82 -12.76 18.15
CA ALA A 667 8.15 -13.39 18.12
C ALA A 667 8.12 -14.88 18.48
N GLU A 668 7.43 -15.25 19.57
CA GLU A 668 7.29 -16.66 20.00
C GLU A 668 6.51 -17.50 18.97
N CYS A 669 5.43 -16.93 18.44
CA CYS A 669 4.61 -17.53 17.40
C CYS A 669 5.42 -17.89 16.16
N GLU A 670 6.26 -16.97 15.71
CA GLU A 670 7.09 -17.11 14.52
C GLU A 670 8.17 -18.19 14.67
N GLU A 671 8.71 -18.32 15.88
CA GLU A 671 9.69 -19.36 16.20
C GLU A 671 9.09 -20.75 16.09
N VAL A 672 7.94 -20.97 16.74
CA VAL A 672 7.23 -22.28 16.75
C VAL A 672 6.68 -22.61 15.37
N HIS A 673 6.13 -21.62 14.65
CA HIS A 673 5.57 -21.78 13.30
C HIS A 673 6.52 -22.52 12.36
N SER A 674 7.80 -22.15 12.37
CA SER A 674 8.84 -22.72 11.51
C SER A 674 8.95 -24.25 11.62
N TYR A 675 8.63 -24.81 12.80
CA TYR A 675 8.70 -26.25 13.08
C TYR A 675 7.39 -26.98 12.78
N ILE A 676 6.24 -26.35 12.98
CA ILE A 676 4.92 -27.01 12.89
C ILE A 676 4.25 -26.85 11.53
N VAL A 677 4.74 -25.95 10.67
CA VAL A 677 4.10 -25.56 9.41
C VAL A 677 3.88 -26.72 8.43
N PHE A 678 4.71 -27.76 8.49
CA PHE A 678 4.58 -28.93 7.61
C PHE A 678 3.30 -29.74 7.90
N ILE A 679 2.75 -29.67 9.12
CA ILE A 679 1.58 -30.44 9.55
C ILE A 679 0.33 -30.03 8.75
N PRO A 680 -0.13 -28.76 8.79
CA PRO A 680 -1.27 -28.32 7.99
C PRO A 680 -0.99 -28.39 6.48
N ALA A 681 0.24 -28.07 6.03
CA ALA A 681 0.58 -28.09 4.61
C ALA A 681 0.48 -29.51 4.02
N SER A 682 1.06 -30.51 4.69
CA SER A 682 0.99 -31.91 4.26
C SER A 682 -0.43 -32.48 4.35
N SER A 683 -1.17 -32.14 5.41
CA SER A 683 -2.54 -32.61 5.61
C SER A 683 -3.49 -32.08 4.53
N PHE A 684 -3.33 -30.82 4.10
CA PHE A 684 -4.10 -30.24 3.00
C PHE A 684 -3.79 -30.92 1.65
N ILE A 685 -2.54 -31.28 1.40
CA ILE A 685 -2.16 -31.96 0.15
C ILE A 685 -2.73 -33.39 0.11
N ILE A 686 -2.70 -34.10 1.25
CA ILE A 686 -3.29 -35.44 1.37
C ILE A 686 -4.81 -35.36 1.14
N LEU A 687 -5.49 -34.32 1.61
CA LEU A 687 -6.91 -34.09 1.34
C LEU A 687 -7.19 -33.96 -0.17
N GLN A 688 -6.45 -33.10 -0.85
CA GLN A 688 -6.64 -32.81 -2.27
C GLN A 688 -6.33 -33.99 -3.20
N SER A 689 -5.50 -34.93 -2.75
CA SER A 689 -5.22 -36.16 -3.50
C SER A 689 -6.39 -37.14 -3.63
N LYS A 690 -7.49 -36.93 -2.89
CA LYS A 690 -8.60 -37.90 -2.78
C LYS A 690 -9.96 -37.37 -3.23
N PHE A 691 -10.16 -36.05 -3.25
CA PHE A 691 -11.47 -35.43 -3.48
C PHE A 691 -11.76 -35.04 -4.93
N PHE A 692 -10.85 -35.29 -5.88
CA PHE A 692 -11.06 -35.06 -7.31
C PHE A 692 -10.36 -36.13 -8.17
#